data_AF-A0A7Y1W4P9-F1
#
_entry.id   AF-A0A7Y1W4P9-F1
#
_cell.length_a   1.000
_cell.length_b   1.000
_cell.length_c   1.000
_cell.angle_alpha   90.00
_cell.angle_beta   90.00
_cell.angle_gamma   90.00
#
_symmetry.space_group_name_H-M   'P 1'
#
loop_
_entity.id
_entity.type
_entity.pdbx_description
1 polymer ?
#
loop_
_entity_poly.entity_id
_entity_poly.type
_entity_poly.pdbx_seq_one_letter_code
_entity_poly.pdbx_strand_id
1 'polypeptide(L)'
;MVSGFNQKNIIFAVSLLALAACGGGSGSTGSGGTTNRAPIANAGTDQTVAEQSRVALDGTASRDPDGDNLTYSWTQTAGTDVSIANSSSPTASFDAPAAGETLTFQLAVNDGTTTDIDTVDFAIVVALPAVTVSGKVFYEFVPPNPLCRGLNFNATETRPIRAATVQLLDAGSNVLATTVAAANGDYVFANIPANLSVRLRVRAELKRTGSPSWDVDVRDNVDTSPNPPALGSRPLYVVDSAVFNTGGADVSRDLTATTGWGGSSYTGPRAAAPFAILDAIYSGMLLVLTADPGANFGPMDAFWSVNNTLTSPTDIDAGELSTSFYRSDLDALFLLGDAGTDTEEFDDHVSVHEWGHYFEDVFSRSDSIGGSHSGAQSLDARLAFGEGWATALAAMALDDPQYCDTGAAGSSSGFGLDTENYNSGRQGWFNEMSVATLLYDLWDTDVDADLGGTDADSIGFGPIFETMAGPQRTTPAFTTLFSFATELRSRLNDPADQAFLDSQLARENIETMDLDIWGSDQDNIQAAPNQARDVLPLYTTLPTNGAAIEVCTNSDYDFQRDGNKLAEYRYLRMDVTQAGSYDIVVDTVSADGAAPSQPDPGFDCVAAFENDPDDPIVHTYSDPDFELVSSGTQISAGLSCTPNTETATTPILDPGTYVVALTEFRFADEDTIAGYADRVCLDVSATPN
;
A
#
# COMPACT_ATOMS: atom_id res chain seq x y z
N MET A 1 -9.43 18.39 -25.68
CA MET A 1 -9.72 19.78 -26.11
C MET A 1 -10.44 20.52 -24.98
N VAL A 2 -9.71 21.45 -24.32
CA VAL A 2 -10.15 22.73 -23.73
C VAL A 2 -11.25 22.65 -22.65
N SER A 3 -10.88 22.59 -21.35
CA SER A 3 -10.65 23.71 -20.39
C SER A 3 -11.85 23.83 -19.42
N GLY A 4 -11.75 24.16 -18.14
CA GLY A 4 -10.67 24.77 -17.38
C GLY A 4 -11.30 25.59 -16.24
N PHE A 5 -10.83 25.31 -15.03
CA PHE A 5 -11.05 25.88 -13.70
C PHE A 5 -11.52 27.35 -13.48
N ASN A 6 -12.20 27.47 -12.32
CA ASN A 6 -12.05 28.44 -11.20
C ASN A 6 -12.96 29.67 -11.01
N GLN A 7 -13.68 29.62 -9.86
CA GLN A 7 -13.73 30.58 -8.74
C GLN A 7 -13.89 32.10 -9.01
N LYS A 8 -14.98 32.71 -8.49
CA LYS A 8 -15.03 33.52 -7.24
C LYS A 8 -16.24 34.46 -7.17
N ASN A 9 -16.86 34.48 -5.99
CA ASN A 9 -17.59 35.57 -5.31
C ASN A 9 -18.51 36.48 -6.11
N ILE A 10 -19.82 36.41 -5.84
CA ILE A 10 -20.69 37.59 -5.91
C ILE A 10 -21.64 37.64 -4.72
N ILE A 11 -21.48 38.73 -3.96
CA ILE A 11 -22.42 39.34 -3.04
C ILE A 11 -23.56 39.99 -3.85
N PHE A 12 -24.82 39.68 -3.54
CA PHE A 12 -26.01 40.49 -3.85
C PHE A 12 -26.92 40.40 -2.60
N ALA A 13 -27.07 41.40 -1.73
CA ALA A 13 -27.47 42.80 -1.91
C ALA A 13 -28.86 42.97 -2.52
N VAL A 14 -29.80 43.29 -1.61
CA VAL A 14 -30.98 44.15 -1.81
C VAL A 14 -32.05 43.64 -2.79
N SER A 15 -33.08 43.02 -2.23
CA SER A 15 -34.42 42.96 -2.85
C SER A 15 -35.29 44.08 -2.30
N LEU A 16 -35.32 45.17 -3.08
CA LEU A 16 -36.26 46.28 -3.01
C LEU A 16 -37.71 45.77 -2.95
N LEU A 17 -38.44 46.15 -1.90
CA LEU A 17 -39.88 46.36 -2.00
C LEU A 17 -40.11 47.56 -2.93
N ALA A 18 -40.84 47.35 -4.02
CA ALA A 18 -41.53 48.43 -4.69
C ALA A 18 -42.83 48.73 -3.92
N LEU A 19 -42.90 49.88 -3.26
CA LEU A 19 -44.16 50.61 -3.15
C LEU A 19 -44.05 51.90 -3.95
N ALA A 20 -45.05 52.07 -4.82
CA ALA A 20 -45.25 53.23 -5.66
C ALA A 20 -45.41 54.51 -4.84
N ALA A 21 -44.75 55.58 -5.29
CA ALA A 21 -45.27 56.92 -5.12
C ALA A 21 -46.31 57.16 -6.22
N CYS A 22 -47.59 57.25 -5.83
CA CYS A 22 -48.53 58.13 -6.50
C CYS A 22 -49.21 58.97 -5.42
N GLY A 23 -48.66 60.15 -5.16
CA GLY A 23 -49.38 61.22 -4.50
C GLY A 23 -50.47 61.72 -5.45
N GLY A 24 -51.73 61.52 -5.06
CA GLY A 24 -52.91 61.97 -5.76
C GLY A 24 -54.00 62.38 -4.77
N GLY A 25 -53.88 63.62 -4.29
CA GLY A 25 -54.96 64.55 -3.90
C GLY A 25 -56.23 64.07 -3.18
N SER A 26 -56.36 64.58 -1.95
CA SER A 26 -57.50 65.33 -1.40
C SER A 26 -58.86 64.66 -1.15
N GLY A 27 -59.36 64.82 0.08
CA GLY A 27 -60.75 64.58 0.47
C GLY A 27 -60.93 64.28 1.96
N SER A 28 -60.78 65.29 2.83
CA SER A 28 -61.88 65.86 3.63
C SER A 28 -62.41 65.02 4.80
N THR A 29 -62.10 65.53 6.01
CA THR A 29 -62.97 65.65 7.20
C THR A 29 -63.81 64.44 7.65
N GLY A 30 -63.45 63.87 8.80
CA GLY A 30 -64.35 63.02 9.58
C GLY A 30 -63.78 62.72 10.97
N SER A 31 -64.33 63.38 11.99
CA SER A 31 -64.16 63.02 13.40
C SER A 31 -64.68 61.60 13.64
N GLY A 32 -63.85 60.69 14.15
CA GLY A 32 -64.25 59.34 14.53
C GLY A 32 -63.08 58.62 15.22
N GLY A 33 -63.29 58.16 16.45
CA GLY A 33 -62.25 57.48 17.23
C GLY A 33 -61.71 56.25 16.49
N THR A 34 -60.39 56.11 16.47
CA THR A 34 -59.71 54.92 15.96
C THR A 34 -60.14 53.72 16.79
N THR A 35 -60.75 52.72 16.15
CA THR A 35 -61.04 51.44 16.79
C THR A 35 -59.71 50.71 16.98
N ASN A 36 -59.38 50.35 18.22
CA ASN A 36 -58.17 49.60 18.55
C ASN A 36 -58.10 48.26 17.79
N ARG A 37 -56.92 47.86 17.32
CA ARG A 37 -56.67 46.53 16.73
C ARG A 37 -55.93 45.66 17.72
N ALA A 38 -56.25 44.37 17.74
CA ALA A 38 -55.61 43.44 18.68
C ALA A 38 -54.10 43.30 18.44
N PRO A 39 -53.32 43.07 19.51
CA PRO A 39 -51.90 42.79 19.39
C PRO A 39 -51.68 41.44 18.68
N ILE A 40 -50.45 41.19 18.27
CA ILE A 40 -50.04 39.90 17.69
C ILE A 40 -49.03 39.27 18.64
N ALA A 41 -49.43 38.21 19.34
CA ALA A 41 -48.54 37.42 20.18
C ALA A 41 -47.63 36.55 19.30
N ASN A 42 -46.38 36.38 19.73
CA ASN A 42 -45.43 35.47 19.11
C ASN A 42 -44.59 34.84 20.22
N ALA A 43 -44.83 33.55 20.49
CA ALA A 43 -44.16 32.78 21.54
C ALA A 43 -42.83 32.16 21.08
N GLY A 44 -42.48 32.31 19.80
CA GLY A 44 -41.32 31.67 19.17
C GLY A 44 -41.67 30.34 18.51
N THR A 45 -40.66 29.66 17.97
CA THR A 45 -40.80 28.31 17.39
C THR A 45 -40.55 27.25 18.44
N ASP A 46 -41.17 26.08 18.28
CA ASP A 46 -40.92 24.89 19.12
C ASP A 46 -39.44 24.53 19.19
N GLN A 47 -39.01 23.99 20.34
CA GLN A 47 -37.60 23.70 20.62
C GLN A 47 -37.41 22.31 21.23
N THR A 48 -36.21 21.76 21.06
CA THR A 48 -35.75 20.58 21.81
C THR A 48 -34.62 21.01 22.74
N VAL A 49 -34.74 20.69 24.03
CA VAL A 49 -33.82 21.16 25.07
C VAL A 49 -33.44 20.03 26.01
N ALA A 50 -32.23 20.08 26.56
CA ALA A 50 -31.78 19.09 27.55
C ALA A 50 -32.54 19.28 28.88
N GLU A 51 -32.82 18.18 29.55
CA GLU A 51 -33.30 18.20 30.94
C GLU A 51 -32.41 19.04 31.86
N GLN A 52 -33.00 19.62 32.92
CA GLN A 52 -32.30 20.44 33.92
C GLN A 52 -31.55 21.67 33.37
N SER A 53 -31.68 21.97 32.08
CA SER A 53 -31.11 23.17 31.47
C SER A 53 -32.01 24.38 31.71
N ARG A 54 -31.40 25.57 31.74
CA ARG A 54 -32.14 26.83 31.80
C ARG A 54 -32.57 27.24 30.40
N VAL A 55 -33.88 27.36 30.19
CA VAL A 55 -34.50 27.61 28.89
C VAL A 55 -35.10 29.01 28.86
N ALA A 56 -34.90 29.73 27.76
CA ALA A 56 -35.46 31.07 27.55
C ALA A 56 -36.78 30.98 26.78
N LEU A 57 -37.76 31.76 27.23
CA LEU A 57 -39.01 32.05 26.53
C LEU A 57 -38.89 33.47 25.96
N ASP A 58 -38.99 33.63 24.64
CA ASP A 58 -38.77 34.91 23.96
C ASP A 58 -40.01 35.36 23.19
N GLY A 59 -40.72 36.33 23.78
CA GLY A 59 -41.89 36.97 23.21
C GLY A 59 -41.60 38.32 22.55
N THR A 60 -40.34 38.70 22.39
CA THR A 60 -39.94 40.05 21.93
C THR A 60 -40.37 40.36 20.50
N ALA A 61 -40.71 39.34 19.70
CA ALA A 61 -41.26 39.48 18.35
C ALA A 61 -42.77 39.80 18.31
N SER A 62 -43.43 39.82 19.48
CA SER A 62 -44.82 40.26 19.60
C SER A 62 -44.93 41.77 19.32
N ARG A 63 -46.02 42.19 18.69
CA ARG A 63 -46.17 43.58 18.24
C ARG A 63 -47.62 44.03 18.25
N ASP A 64 -47.82 45.33 18.46
CA ASP A 64 -49.11 45.97 18.32
C ASP A 64 -49.19 46.72 16.96
N PRO A 65 -50.25 46.52 16.15
CA PRO A 65 -50.40 47.20 14.88
C PRO A 65 -50.58 48.73 14.98
N ASP A 66 -51.08 49.22 16.11
CA ASP A 66 -51.32 50.63 16.41
C ASP A 66 -50.15 51.28 17.17
N GLY A 67 -49.21 50.46 17.67
CA GLY A 67 -48.00 50.88 18.36
C GLY A 67 -48.19 51.05 19.87
N ASP A 68 -49.25 50.47 20.42
CA ASP A 68 -49.55 50.53 21.85
C ASP A 68 -48.54 49.73 22.68
N ASN A 69 -48.39 50.12 23.95
CA ASN A 69 -47.50 49.43 24.88
C ASN A 69 -48.06 48.05 25.23
N LEU A 70 -47.23 47.02 25.09
CA LEU A 70 -47.60 45.64 25.36
C LEU A 70 -47.28 45.21 26.79
N THR A 71 -48.21 44.46 27.37
CA THR A 71 -47.99 43.67 28.59
C THR A 71 -47.97 42.18 28.24
N TYR A 72 -47.13 41.41 28.93
CA TYR A 72 -46.85 40.01 28.62
C TYR A 72 -47.27 39.14 29.80
N SER A 73 -47.73 37.92 29.53
CA SER A 73 -48.01 36.90 30.53
C SER A 73 -47.74 35.52 29.98
N TRP A 74 -46.70 34.87 30.50
CA TRP A 74 -46.35 33.49 30.21
C TRP A 74 -47.04 32.55 31.21
N THR A 75 -47.74 31.55 30.68
CA THR A 75 -48.38 30.50 31.47
C THR A 75 -48.06 29.14 30.87
N GLN A 76 -47.63 28.20 31.70
CA GLN A 76 -47.52 26.81 31.28
C GLN A 76 -48.91 26.18 31.17
N THR A 77 -49.15 25.40 30.11
CA THR A 77 -50.46 24.78 29.83
C THR A 77 -50.41 23.26 29.73
N ALA A 78 -49.22 22.65 29.61
CA ALA A 78 -49.04 21.21 29.60
C ALA A 78 -47.66 20.78 30.12
N GLY A 79 -47.57 19.52 30.55
CA GLY A 79 -46.35 18.89 31.10
C GLY A 79 -46.16 19.16 32.60
N THR A 80 -45.03 18.70 33.15
CA THR A 80 -44.64 18.93 34.55
C THR A 80 -44.51 20.41 34.87
N ASP A 81 -45.18 20.86 35.94
CA ASP A 81 -45.16 22.26 36.38
C ASP A 81 -43.73 22.75 36.67
N VAL A 82 -43.33 23.85 36.01
CA VAL A 82 -42.05 24.54 36.24
C VAL A 82 -42.27 25.98 36.71
N SER A 83 -41.30 26.51 37.45
CA SER A 83 -41.32 27.92 37.84
C SER A 83 -40.84 28.81 36.69
N ILE A 84 -41.73 29.68 36.18
CA ILE A 84 -41.40 30.65 35.13
C ILE A 84 -40.87 31.93 35.78
N ALA A 85 -39.56 32.17 35.70
CA ALA A 85 -38.95 33.42 36.11
C ALA A 85 -39.27 34.53 35.10
N ASN A 86 -39.61 35.73 35.61
CA ASN A 86 -40.01 36.89 34.82
C ASN A 86 -41.22 36.60 33.89
N SER A 87 -42.20 35.83 34.34
CA SER A 87 -43.37 35.45 33.54
C SER A 87 -44.20 36.62 32.98
N SER A 88 -44.01 37.84 33.47
CA SER A 88 -44.65 39.06 32.96
C SER A 88 -43.76 39.94 32.05
N SER A 89 -42.59 39.42 31.66
CA SER A 89 -41.61 40.09 30.79
C SER A 89 -41.67 39.52 29.36
N PRO A 90 -41.31 40.29 28.33
CA PRO A 90 -41.14 39.75 26.98
C PRO A 90 -40.08 38.65 26.91
N THR A 91 -39.07 38.67 27.79
CA THR A 91 -38.12 37.57 27.96
C THR A 91 -38.29 36.93 29.34
N ALA A 92 -38.69 35.67 29.36
CA ALA A 92 -38.86 34.85 30.56
C ALA A 92 -37.94 33.62 30.51
N SER A 93 -37.86 32.85 31.59
CA SER A 93 -37.08 31.61 31.59
C SER A 93 -37.62 30.60 32.59
N PHE A 94 -37.41 29.32 32.33
CA PHE A 94 -37.66 28.24 33.27
C PHE A 94 -36.47 27.28 33.32
N ASP A 95 -36.40 26.45 34.34
CA ASP A 95 -35.47 25.32 34.40
C ASP A 95 -36.21 24.05 33.97
N ALA A 96 -35.70 23.35 32.96
CA ALA A 96 -36.32 22.15 32.42
C ALA A 96 -36.39 21.02 33.47
N PRO A 97 -37.47 20.22 33.51
CA PRO A 97 -37.58 19.10 34.43
C PRO A 97 -36.54 18.02 34.14
N ALA A 98 -36.36 17.10 35.08
CA ALA A 98 -35.42 15.96 34.97
C ALA A 98 -36.00 14.74 34.23
N ALA A 99 -37.17 14.86 33.63
CA ALA A 99 -37.85 13.79 32.91
C ALA A 99 -38.08 14.21 31.47
N GLY A 100 -37.97 13.25 30.55
CA GLY A 100 -38.24 13.47 29.14
C GLY A 100 -39.74 13.59 28.90
N GLU A 101 -40.19 14.76 28.46
CA GLU A 101 -41.58 15.09 28.20
C GLU A 101 -41.70 16.33 27.30
N THR A 102 -42.91 16.68 26.88
CA THR A 102 -43.17 17.95 26.20
C THR A 102 -43.82 18.93 27.17
N LEU A 103 -43.22 20.12 27.33
CA LEU A 103 -43.83 21.25 28.02
C LEU A 103 -44.40 22.24 27.02
N THR A 104 -45.63 22.69 27.22
CA THR A 104 -46.25 23.73 26.40
C THR A 104 -46.40 25.01 27.21
N PHE A 105 -45.96 26.13 26.64
CA PHE A 105 -46.13 27.46 27.22
C PHE A 105 -46.98 28.33 26.31
N GLN A 106 -47.92 29.05 26.91
CA GLN A 106 -48.72 30.07 26.25
C GLN A 106 -48.18 31.46 26.64
N LEU A 107 -47.95 32.29 25.63
CA LEU A 107 -47.74 33.71 25.77
C LEU A 107 -49.06 34.45 25.50
N ALA A 108 -49.54 35.20 26.48
CA ALA A 108 -50.62 36.18 26.29
C ALA A 108 -50.03 37.59 26.23
N VAL A 109 -50.41 38.36 25.20
CA VAL A 109 -49.96 39.73 24.97
C VAL A 109 -51.18 40.66 24.96
N ASN A 110 -51.17 41.72 25.77
CA ASN A 110 -52.28 42.65 25.91
C ASN A 110 -51.84 44.12 25.70
N ASP A 111 -52.61 44.85 24.90
CA ASP A 111 -52.38 46.26 24.51
C ASP A 111 -53.02 47.29 25.47
N GLY A 112 -53.65 46.84 26.56
CA GLY A 112 -54.47 47.63 27.49
C GLY A 112 -55.98 47.52 27.27
N THR A 113 -56.42 46.92 26.15
CA THR A 113 -57.84 46.74 25.81
C THR A 113 -58.17 45.33 25.30
N THR A 114 -57.29 44.69 24.53
CA THR A 114 -57.48 43.37 23.93
C THR A 114 -56.26 42.48 24.11
N THR A 115 -56.46 41.16 24.09
CA THR A 115 -55.41 40.15 24.30
C THR A 115 -55.36 39.20 23.12
N ASP A 116 -54.14 38.88 22.67
CA ASP A 116 -53.86 37.77 21.75
C ASP A 116 -52.98 36.73 22.45
N ILE A 117 -53.04 35.47 21.99
CA ILE A 117 -52.30 34.36 22.58
C ILE A 117 -51.55 33.57 21.52
N ASP A 118 -50.36 33.08 21.88
CA ASP A 118 -49.58 32.14 21.07
C ASP A 118 -48.96 31.07 21.96
N THR A 119 -48.62 29.91 21.40
CA THR A 119 -48.06 28.77 22.15
C THR A 119 -46.76 28.29 21.56
N VAL A 120 -45.87 27.79 22.41
CA VAL A 120 -44.60 27.16 22.02
C VAL A 120 -44.41 25.86 22.81
N ASP A 121 -43.98 24.81 22.11
CA ASP A 121 -43.67 23.50 22.69
C ASP A 121 -42.17 23.31 22.89
N PHE A 122 -41.80 22.73 24.04
CA PHE A 122 -40.45 22.32 24.38
C PHE A 122 -40.40 20.81 24.62
N ALA A 123 -39.75 20.08 23.71
CA ALA A 123 -39.43 18.67 23.91
C ALA A 123 -38.18 18.55 24.80
N ILE A 124 -38.37 18.14 26.05
CA ILE A 124 -37.30 17.87 27.00
C ILE A 124 -36.73 16.48 26.71
N VAL A 125 -35.42 16.41 26.46
CA VAL A 125 -34.71 15.14 26.24
C VAL A 125 -33.81 14.80 27.41
N VAL A 126 -33.90 13.55 27.87
CA VAL A 126 -33.04 12.99 28.92
C VAL A 126 -31.71 12.59 28.31
N ALA A 127 -30.60 13.08 28.86
CA ALA A 127 -29.30 12.59 28.46
C ALA A 127 -29.09 11.21 29.09
N LEU A 128 -28.95 10.17 28.26
CA LEU A 128 -28.56 8.87 28.78
C LEU A 128 -27.20 9.01 29.48
N PRO A 129 -27.00 8.36 30.63
CA PRO A 129 -25.69 8.36 31.27
C PRO A 129 -24.66 7.86 30.27
N ALA A 130 -23.50 8.52 30.24
CA ALA A 130 -22.42 8.12 29.37
C ALA A 130 -21.62 6.99 30.03
N VAL A 131 -21.22 5.99 29.23
CA VAL A 131 -20.39 4.87 29.64
C VAL A 131 -19.16 4.78 28.74
N THR A 132 -18.15 4.08 29.23
CA THR A 132 -16.97 3.69 28.46
C THR A 132 -17.16 2.26 27.95
N VAL A 133 -16.90 2.06 26.66
CA VAL A 133 -16.78 0.71 26.07
C VAL A 133 -15.30 0.50 25.77
N SER A 134 -14.68 -0.52 26.36
CA SER A 134 -13.25 -0.83 26.15
C SER A 134 -13.03 -2.32 26.02
N GLY A 135 -11.80 -2.73 25.69
CA GLY A 135 -11.41 -4.13 25.69
C GLY A 135 -10.17 -4.34 24.85
N LYS A 136 -9.95 -5.60 24.47
CA LYS A 136 -8.83 -6.00 23.62
C LYS A 136 -9.29 -6.68 22.34
N VAL A 137 -8.58 -6.40 21.25
CA VAL A 137 -8.77 -7.07 19.96
C VAL A 137 -7.58 -7.96 19.64
N PHE A 138 -7.86 -9.19 19.23
CA PHE A 138 -6.87 -10.23 18.98
C PHE A 138 -7.17 -10.99 17.69
N TYR A 139 -6.18 -11.70 17.17
CA TYR A 139 -6.36 -12.76 16.18
C TYR A 139 -5.62 -14.02 16.63
N GLU A 140 -6.10 -15.17 16.17
CA GLU A 140 -5.41 -16.45 16.34
C GLU A 140 -4.36 -16.60 15.24
N PHE A 141 -3.09 -16.73 15.62
CA PHE A 141 -1.97 -16.97 14.70
C PHE A 141 -1.55 -18.43 14.76
N VAL A 142 -1.26 -19.04 13.62
CA VAL A 142 -0.81 -20.44 13.55
C VAL A 142 0.66 -20.45 13.12
N PRO A 143 1.61 -20.69 14.04
CA PRO A 143 3.02 -20.72 13.65
C PRO A 143 3.32 -21.95 12.79
N PRO A 144 4.38 -21.92 11.96
CA PRO A 144 4.86 -23.10 11.25
C PRO A 144 5.38 -24.17 12.23
N ASN A 145 5.34 -25.43 11.83
CA ASN A 145 6.12 -26.47 12.50
C ASN A 145 7.62 -26.24 12.26
N PRO A 146 8.51 -26.74 13.14
CA PRO A 146 9.95 -26.66 12.92
C PRO A 146 10.37 -27.14 11.51
N LEU A 147 11.32 -26.42 10.89
CA LEU A 147 11.75 -26.63 9.50
C LEU A 147 10.61 -26.41 8.48
N CYS A 148 9.66 -25.52 8.81
CA CYS A 148 8.55 -25.11 7.95
C CYS A 148 7.70 -26.28 7.42
N ARG A 149 7.53 -27.34 8.24
CA ARG A 149 6.78 -28.55 7.85
C ARG A 149 5.27 -28.35 8.02
N GLY A 150 4.73 -27.36 7.33
CA GLY A 150 3.32 -26.97 7.39
C GLY A 150 2.94 -26.27 8.70
N LEU A 151 1.74 -25.69 8.73
CA LEU A 151 1.18 -24.98 9.88
C LEU A 151 0.96 -25.86 11.11
N ASN A 152 1.31 -25.35 12.30
CA ASN A 152 1.14 -26.03 13.59
C ASN A 152 -0.12 -25.55 14.32
N PHE A 153 -1.29 -26.03 13.90
CA PHE A 153 -2.57 -25.68 14.55
C PHE A 153 -2.65 -26.06 16.04
N ASN A 154 -1.81 -26.99 16.52
CA ASN A 154 -1.76 -27.33 17.96
C ASN A 154 -1.01 -26.28 18.79
N ALA A 155 -0.21 -25.43 18.16
CA ALA A 155 0.52 -24.33 18.77
C ALA A 155 -0.09 -22.96 18.43
N THR A 156 -1.38 -22.92 18.06
CA THR A 156 -2.10 -21.67 17.78
C THR A 156 -1.94 -20.68 18.94
N GLU A 157 -1.50 -19.46 18.62
CA GLU A 157 -1.25 -18.38 19.55
C GLU A 157 -2.33 -17.30 19.43
N THR A 158 -2.51 -16.50 20.48
CA THR A 158 -3.37 -15.30 20.41
C THR A 158 -2.49 -14.07 20.36
N ARG A 159 -2.47 -13.36 19.23
CA ARG A 159 -1.69 -12.14 19.02
C ARG A 159 -2.61 -10.91 19.00
N PRO A 160 -2.17 -9.74 19.49
CA PRO A 160 -2.97 -8.52 19.46
C PRO A 160 -3.16 -8.03 18.02
N ILE A 161 -4.36 -7.53 17.69
CA ILE A 161 -4.53 -6.75 16.46
C ILE A 161 -4.01 -5.33 16.76
N ARG A 162 -2.85 -4.97 16.19
CA ARG A 162 -2.15 -3.71 16.47
C ARG A 162 -2.49 -2.66 15.44
N ALA A 163 -2.64 -1.40 15.86
CA ALA A 163 -2.82 -0.22 15.00
C ALA A 163 -4.01 -0.24 14.01
N ALA A 164 -4.88 -1.26 14.08
CA ALA A 164 -6.05 -1.37 13.22
C ALA A 164 -7.21 -0.48 13.68
N THR A 165 -8.05 -0.08 12.72
CA THR A 165 -9.28 0.67 13.01
C THR A 165 -10.30 -0.21 13.74
N VAL A 166 -10.79 0.27 14.89
CA VAL A 166 -11.89 -0.34 15.65
C VAL A 166 -13.09 0.61 15.64
N GLN A 167 -14.26 0.09 15.29
CA GLN A 167 -15.51 0.83 15.24
C GLN A 167 -16.53 0.25 16.23
N LEU A 168 -17.34 1.14 16.79
CA LEU A 168 -18.56 0.78 17.51
C LEU A 168 -19.75 1.14 16.62
N LEU A 169 -20.60 0.17 16.30
CA LEU A 169 -21.75 0.35 15.42
C LEU A 169 -23.05 0.17 16.19
N ASP A 170 -24.10 0.87 15.78
CA ASP A 170 -25.46 0.66 16.28
C ASP A 170 -26.13 -0.58 15.66
N ALA A 171 -27.37 -0.84 16.05
CA ALA A 171 -28.18 -1.95 15.51
C ALA A 171 -28.49 -1.82 14.00
N GLY A 172 -28.40 -0.61 13.44
CA GLY A 172 -28.57 -0.32 12.01
C GLY A 172 -27.26 -0.41 11.22
N SER A 173 -26.14 -0.80 11.86
CA SER A 173 -24.78 -0.78 11.29
C SER A 173 -24.26 0.62 10.95
N ASN A 174 -24.80 1.67 11.57
CA ASN A 174 -24.18 3.00 11.50
C ASN A 174 -23.02 3.08 12.48
N VAL A 175 -21.90 3.69 12.08
CA VAL A 175 -20.75 3.91 12.95
C VAL A 175 -21.08 4.99 13.98
N LEU A 176 -21.05 4.63 15.26
CA LEU A 176 -21.23 5.54 16.40
C LEU A 176 -19.91 6.19 16.82
N ALA A 177 -18.83 5.41 16.81
CA ALA A 177 -17.50 5.86 17.18
C ALA A 177 -16.42 5.05 16.46
N THR A 178 -15.24 5.63 16.31
CA THR A 178 -14.06 5.01 15.72
C THR A 178 -12.84 5.33 16.59
N THR A 179 -11.99 4.34 16.79
CA THR A 179 -10.72 4.45 17.49
C THR A 179 -9.69 3.55 16.80
N VAL A 180 -8.46 3.56 17.28
CA VAL A 180 -7.37 2.71 16.76
C VAL A 180 -6.87 1.83 17.90
N ALA A 181 -6.67 0.54 17.62
CA ALA A 181 -6.12 -0.39 18.59
C ALA A 181 -4.67 -0.05 18.93
N ALA A 182 -4.33 -0.08 20.22
CA ALA A 182 -2.95 0.09 20.68
C ALA A 182 -2.09 -1.14 20.33
N ALA A 183 -0.77 -1.04 20.53
CA ALA A 183 0.18 -2.14 20.24
C ALA A 183 -0.08 -3.44 21.02
N ASN A 184 -0.85 -3.38 22.11
CA ASN A 184 -1.25 -4.54 22.91
C ASN A 184 -2.73 -4.96 22.67
N GLY A 185 -3.34 -4.45 21.59
CA GLY A 185 -4.73 -4.67 21.21
C GLY A 185 -5.77 -3.86 21.98
N ASP A 186 -5.38 -3.00 22.93
CA ASP A 186 -6.35 -2.20 23.69
C ASP A 186 -7.11 -1.21 22.81
N TYR A 187 -8.42 -1.11 23.02
CA TYR A 187 -9.24 -0.06 22.44
C TYR A 187 -10.16 0.56 23.51
N VAL A 188 -10.52 1.83 23.31
CA VAL A 188 -11.41 2.58 24.22
C VAL A 188 -12.32 3.51 23.41
N PHE A 189 -13.62 3.45 23.71
CA PHE A 189 -14.64 4.41 23.32
C PHE A 189 -15.20 5.08 24.57
N ALA A 190 -14.87 6.35 24.79
CA ALA A 190 -15.45 7.13 25.87
C ALA A 190 -16.75 7.79 25.43
N ASN A 191 -17.58 8.19 26.40
CA ASN A 191 -18.79 8.99 26.20
C ASN A 191 -19.87 8.32 25.33
N ILE A 192 -20.01 6.99 25.41
CA ILE A 192 -21.04 6.25 24.69
C ILE A 192 -22.36 6.27 25.48
N PRO A 193 -23.52 6.53 24.87
CA PRO A 193 -24.78 6.48 25.60
C PRO A 193 -25.07 5.09 26.20
N ALA A 194 -25.53 5.08 27.45
CA ALA A 194 -25.92 3.88 28.17
C ALA A 194 -27.10 3.16 27.51
N ASN A 195 -27.20 1.86 27.77
CA ASN A 195 -28.30 0.99 27.35
C ASN A 195 -28.53 0.88 25.83
N LEU A 196 -27.53 1.21 25.01
CA LEU A 196 -27.57 1.04 23.56
C LEU A 196 -27.22 -0.38 23.14
N SER A 197 -27.95 -0.94 22.18
CA SER A 197 -27.55 -2.16 21.49
C SER A 197 -26.54 -1.82 20.40
N VAL A 198 -25.32 -2.36 20.55
CA VAL A 198 -24.17 -2.05 19.72
C VAL A 198 -23.42 -3.32 19.32
N ARG A 199 -22.54 -3.21 18.33
CA ARG A 199 -21.55 -4.24 17.98
C ARG A 199 -20.18 -3.59 17.76
N LEU A 200 -19.13 -4.34 18.06
CA LEU A 200 -17.76 -3.94 17.73
C LEU A 200 -17.43 -4.47 16.34
N ARG A 201 -16.65 -3.69 15.59
CA ARG A 201 -16.05 -4.08 14.31
C ARG A 201 -14.58 -3.74 14.35
N VAL A 202 -13.73 -4.69 14.01
CA VAL A 202 -12.33 -4.44 13.70
C VAL A 202 -12.18 -4.57 12.19
N ARG A 203 -11.55 -3.58 11.57
CA ARG A 203 -11.32 -3.53 10.12
C ARG A 203 -9.89 -3.94 9.85
N ALA A 204 -9.65 -4.78 8.85
CA ALA A 204 -8.31 -5.16 8.42
C ALA A 204 -7.68 -4.01 7.62
N GLU A 205 -7.43 -2.89 8.30
CA GLU A 205 -6.84 -1.68 7.74
C GLU A 205 -5.92 -1.00 8.75
N LEU A 206 -4.84 -0.38 8.28
CA LEU A 206 -3.98 0.52 9.04
C LEU A 206 -4.15 1.93 8.48
N LYS A 207 -4.68 2.85 9.28
CA LYS A 207 -4.91 4.25 8.84
C LYS A 207 -4.23 5.22 9.79
N ARG A 208 -3.29 6.03 9.29
CA ARG A 208 -2.66 7.12 10.04
C ARG A 208 -2.30 8.28 9.12
N THR A 209 -2.79 9.47 9.45
CA THR A 209 -2.37 10.72 8.82
C THR A 209 -1.28 11.41 9.63
N GLY A 210 -0.40 12.18 8.99
CA GLY A 210 0.63 12.98 9.67
C GLY A 210 2.04 12.45 9.40
N SER A 211 2.90 12.48 10.42
CA SER A 211 4.26 11.93 10.34
C SER A 211 4.51 11.08 11.59
N PRO A 212 4.78 9.77 11.44
CA PRO A 212 4.66 8.98 10.20
C PRO A 212 3.19 8.87 9.73
N SER A 213 3.00 8.47 8.47
CA SER A 213 1.68 8.20 7.87
C SER A 213 1.64 6.87 7.13
N TRP A 214 0.46 6.26 7.08
CA TRP A 214 0.23 4.99 6.39
C TRP A 214 -1.25 4.78 6.05
N ASP A 215 -1.47 4.03 4.98
CA ASP A 215 -2.78 3.74 4.42
C ASP A 215 -2.78 2.32 3.81
N VAL A 216 -2.96 1.30 4.66
CA VAL A 216 -2.94 -0.12 4.24
C VAL A 216 -4.32 -0.73 4.42
N ASP A 217 -4.77 -1.53 3.46
CA ASP A 217 -6.04 -2.28 3.50
C ASP A 217 -5.83 -3.74 3.10
N VAL A 218 -6.52 -4.67 3.76
CA VAL A 218 -6.59 -6.08 3.33
C VAL A 218 -7.96 -6.38 2.74
N ARG A 219 -7.99 -6.77 1.46
CA ARG A 219 -9.20 -6.88 0.65
C ARG A 219 -9.32 -8.23 -0.04
N ASP A 220 -10.55 -8.60 -0.37
CA ASP A 220 -10.84 -9.76 -1.21
C ASP A 220 -10.74 -9.36 -2.69
N ASN A 221 -9.77 -9.89 -3.45
CA ASN A 221 -9.67 -9.60 -4.88
C ASN A 221 -10.73 -10.33 -5.72
N VAL A 222 -11.22 -11.48 -5.27
CA VAL A 222 -11.97 -12.41 -6.12
C VAL A 222 -13.39 -11.91 -6.37
N ASP A 223 -13.75 -11.75 -7.64
CA ASP A 223 -15.09 -11.43 -8.10
C ASP A 223 -15.24 -11.79 -9.59
N THR A 224 -15.89 -12.92 -9.83
CA THR A 224 -16.13 -13.46 -11.17
C THR A 224 -17.38 -12.88 -11.84
N SER A 225 -17.92 -11.76 -11.33
CA SER A 225 -19.02 -11.08 -12.01
C SER A 225 -18.54 -10.49 -13.35
N PRO A 226 -19.42 -10.32 -14.35
CA PRO A 226 -19.00 -9.83 -15.67
C PRO A 226 -18.42 -8.41 -15.69
N ASN A 227 -18.61 -7.63 -14.62
CA ASN A 227 -18.07 -6.28 -14.48
C ASN A 227 -17.66 -6.10 -13.01
N PRO A 228 -16.52 -6.68 -12.62
CA PRO A 228 -16.04 -6.54 -11.26
C PRO A 228 -15.79 -5.06 -10.91
N PRO A 229 -16.07 -4.62 -9.67
CA PRO A 229 -15.53 -3.37 -9.16
C PRO A 229 -14.01 -3.29 -9.32
N ALA A 230 -13.48 -2.07 -9.47
CA ALA A 230 -12.04 -1.84 -9.44
C ALA A 230 -11.42 -2.38 -8.14
N LEU A 231 -10.18 -2.87 -8.20
CA LEU A 231 -9.48 -3.52 -7.10
C LEU A 231 -9.49 -2.71 -5.79
N GLY A 232 -9.15 -1.41 -5.82
CA GLY A 232 -9.21 -0.56 -4.62
C GLY A 232 -10.62 -0.30 -4.05
N SER A 233 -11.68 -0.71 -4.76
CA SER A 233 -13.07 -0.68 -4.30
C SER A 233 -13.59 -2.05 -3.84
N ARG A 234 -12.73 -3.08 -3.86
CA ARG A 234 -13.07 -4.43 -3.40
C ARG A 234 -13.42 -4.46 -1.91
N PRO A 235 -14.24 -5.43 -1.47
CA PRO A 235 -14.62 -5.54 -0.06
C PRO A 235 -13.40 -5.64 0.86
N LEU A 236 -13.35 -4.77 1.87
CA LEU A 236 -12.40 -4.84 2.96
C LEU A 236 -12.81 -5.94 3.95
N TYR A 237 -11.85 -6.71 4.46
CA TYR A 237 -12.11 -7.66 5.53
C TYR A 237 -12.42 -6.98 6.87
N VAL A 238 -13.40 -7.51 7.58
CA VAL A 238 -13.80 -7.04 8.92
C VAL A 238 -14.18 -8.23 9.80
N VAL A 239 -13.94 -8.12 11.11
CA VAL A 239 -14.49 -9.03 12.12
C VAL A 239 -15.44 -8.25 13.02
N ASP A 240 -16.63 -8.80 13.24
CA ASP A 240 -17.64 -8.19 14.08
C ASP A 240 -17.89 -9.03 15.34
N SER A 241 -18.11 -8.36 16.47
CA SER A 241 -18.66 -9.01 17.65
C SER A 241 -20.13 -9.37 17.47
N ALA A 242 -20.62 -10.28 18.32
CA ALA A 242 -22.05 -10.36 18.60
C ALA A 242 -22.58 -9.02 19.14
N VAL A 243 -23.86 -8.74 18.91
CA VAL A 243 -24.51 -7.55 19.47
C VAL A 243 -24.54 -7.64 20.99
N PHE A 244 -24.14 -6.57 21.68
CA PHE A 244 -24.22 -6.42 23.13
C PHE A 244 -24.85 -5.09 23.51
N ASN A 245 -25.26 -4.97 24.78
CA ASN A 245 -25.83 -3.74 25.31
C ASN A 245 -24.74 -2.98 26.11
N THR A 246 -24.64 -1.66 25.91
CA THR A 246 -23.66 -0.81 26.62
C THR A 246 -23.94 -0.70 28.12
N GLY A 247 -25.14 -1.06 28.57
CA GLY A 247 -25.53 -1.09 29.98
C GLY A 247 -25.55 0.30 30.62
N GLY A 248 -25.75 0.34 31.95
CA GLY A 248 -25.73 1.59 32.74
C GLY A 248 -24.37 1.94 33.36
N ALA A 249 -23.33 1.15 33.08
CA ALA A 249 -21.97 1.33 33.60
C ALA A 249 -20.95 0.89 32.54
N ASP A 250 -19.69 1.26 32.72
CA ASP A 250 -18.59 0.90 31.81
C ASP A 250 -18.56 -0.61 31.52
N VAL A 251 -18.30 -0.96 30.26
CA VAL A 251 -18.33 -2.34 29.77
C VAL A 251 -17.02 -2.69 29.08
N SER A 252 -16.47 -3.85 29.44
CA SER A 252 -15.31 -4.43 28.77
C SER A 252 -15.74 -5.57 27.84
N ARG A 253 -15.27 -5.54 26.59
CA ARG A 253 -15.55 -6.56 25.57
C ARG A 253 -14.32 -6.86 24.74
N ASP A 254 -13.82 -8.07 24.84
CA ASP A 254 -12.74 -8.53 23.98
C ASP A 254 -13.32 -9.16 22.71
N LEU A 255 -12.57 -9.09 21.61
CA LEU A 255 -12.92 -9.70 20.34
C LEU A 255 -11.69 -10.40 19.76
N THR A 256 -11.83 -11.69 19.46
CA THR A 256 -10.78 -12.49 18.83
C THR A 256 -11.25 -12.93 17.45
N ALA A 257 -10.47 -12.64 16.42
CA ALA A 257 -10.62 -13.21 15.09
C ALA A 257 -10.04 -14.64 15.10
N THR A 258 -10.85 -15.64 14.79
CA THR A 258 -10.46 -17.05 14.87
C THR A 258 -9.94 -17.60 13.54
N THR A 259 -9.11 -18.63 13.59
CA THR A 259 -8.62 -19.39 12.42
C THR A 259 -9.74 -20.08 11.64
N GLY A 260 -10.83 -20.44 12.30
CA GLY A 260 -11.87 -21.29 11.72
C GLY A 260 -11.49 -22.77 11.59
N TRP A 261 -10.34 -23.18 12.17
CA TRP A 261 -9.87 -24.56 12.11
C TRP A 261 -10.74 -25.50 12.94
N GLY A 262 -11.26 -26.55 12.29
CA GLY A 262 -12.11 -27.57 12.92
C GLY A 262 -11.35 -28.79 13.47
N GLY A 263 -10.02 -28.76 13.48
CA GLY A 263 -9.16 -29.84 13.97
C GLY A 263 -8.45 -30.64 12.86
N SER A 264 -9.08 -30.80 11.69
CA SER A 264 -8.48 -31.47 10.52
C SER A 264 -8.62 -30.70 9.21
N SER A 265 -9.45 -29.66 9.20
CA SER A 265 -9.76 -28.81 8.06
C SER A 265 -10.41 -27.53 8.58
N TYR A 266 -10.42 -26.47 7.78
CA TYR A 266 -11.26 -25.30 8.07
C TYR A 266 -12.75 -25.69 8.05
N THR A 267 -13.49 -25.29 9.09
CA THR A 267 -14.94 -25.52 9.20
C THR A 267 -15.73 -24.24 9.49
N GLY A 268 -15.03 -23.18 9.88
CA GLY A 268 -15.56 -21.83 10.04
C GLY A 268 -14.81 -20.82 9.18
N PRO A 269 -15.22 -19.54 9.23
CA PRO A 269 -14.51 -18.46 8.55
C PRO A 269 -13.07 -18.33 9.06
N ARG A 270 -12.12 -18.12 8.13
CA ARG A 270 -10.72 -17.79 8.40
C ARG A 270 -10.57 -16.32 8.77
N ALA A 271 -11.26 -15.90 9.83
CA ALA A 271 -11.35 -14.49 10.22
C ALA A 271 -10.00 -13.91 10.67
N ALA A 272 -9.08 -14.75 11.15
CA ALA A 272 -7.75 -14.32 11.57
C ALA A 272 -6.83 -13.93 10.40
N ALA A 273 -7.02 -14.53 9.22
CA ALA A 273 -6.10 -14.41 8.09
C ALA A 273 -5.80 -12.96 7.67
N PRO A 274 -6.82 -12.09 7.44
CA PRO A 274 -6.55 -10.70 7.07
C PRO A 274 -5.80 -9.89 8.14
N PHE A 275 -5.90 -10.28 9.42
CA PHE A 275 -5.20 -9.58 10.51
C PHE A 275 -3.79 -10.08 10.73
N ALA A 276 -3.50 -11.34 10.39
CA ALA A 276 -2.15 -11.88 10.37
C ALA A 276 -1.32 -11.21 9.26
N ILE A 277 -1.83 -11.18 8.03
CA ILE A 277 -1.24 -10.45 6.89
C ILE A 277 -0.98 -8.97 7.25
N LEU A 278 -1.99 -8.31 7.84
CA LEU A 278 -1.86 -6.90 8.24
C LEU A 278 -0.77 -6.68 9.31
N ASP A 279 -0.62 -7.62 10.26
CA ASP A 279 0.38 -7.53 11.32
C ASP A 279 1.80 -7.82 10.82
N ALA A 280 1.94 -8.72 9.84
CA ALA A 280 3.20 -8.98 9.12
C ALA A 280 3.67 -7.70 8.40
N ILE A 281 2.81 -7.10 7.56
CA ILE A 281 3.09 -5.82 6.87
C ILE A 281 3.44 -4.73 7.89
N TYR A 282 2.69 -4.63 9.00
CA TYR A 282 2.98 -3.63 10.03
C TYR A 282 4.35 -3.82 10.68
N SER A 283 4.84 -5.06 10.78
CA SER A 283 6.18 -5.36 11.31
C SER A 283 7.28 -4.85 10.38
N GLY A 284 7.14 -5.01 9.06
CA GLY A 284 8.00 -4.38 8.05
C GLY A 284 8.03 -2.84 8.18
N MET A 285 6.85 -2.23 8.33
CA MET A 285 6.75 -0.77 8.55
C MET A 285 7.44 -0.33 9.84
N LEU A 286 7.32 -1.10 10.92
CA LEU A 286 7.97 -0.80 12.20
C LEU A 286 9.48 -0.83 12.09
N LEU A 287 10.06 -1.77 11.33
CA LEU A 287 11.50 -1.79 11.06
C LEU A 287 11.95 -0.50 10.36
N VAL A 288 11.25 -0.07 9.30
CA VAL A 288 11.52 1.20 8.61
C VAL A 288 11.43 2.39 9.56
N LEU A 289 10.44 2.42 10.45
CA LEU A 289 10.28 3.48 11.44
C LEU A 289 11.40 3.54 12.49
N THR A 290 12.23 2.50 12.62
CA THR A 290 13.46 2.57 13.44
C THR A 290 14.53 3.45 12.80
N ALA A 291 14.60 3.49 11.48
CA ALA A 291 15.56 4.28 10.71
C ALA A 291 15.00 5.64 10.26
N ASP A 292 13.72 5.69 9.85
CA ASP A 292 13.00 6.91 9.50
C ASP A 292 11.68 7.02 10.30
N PRO A 293 11.71 7.62 11.51
CA PRO A 293 10.51 7.82 12.32
C PRO A 293 9.45 8.70 11.66
N GLY A 294 9.80 9.41 10.58
CA GLY A 294 8.92 10.29 9.82
C GLY A 294 8.36 9.66 8.54
N ALA A 295 8.66 8.39 8.27
CA ALA A 295 8.35 7.71 7.02
C ALA A 295 6.88 7.83 6.60
N ASN A 296 6.69 7.96 5.29
CA ASN A 296 5.38 8.00 4.66
C ASN A 296 5.18 6.74 3.83
N PHE A 297 4.30 5.85 4.29
CA PHE A 297 3.86 4.70 3.54
C PHE A 297 2.64 5.12 2.72
N GLY A 298 2.78 5.10 1.39
CA GLY A 298 1.68 5.41 0.47
C GLY A 298 0.54 4.38 0.59
N PRO A 299 -0.64 4.68 0.01
CA PRO A 299 -1.72 3.70 -0.09
C PRO A 299 -1.23 2.39 -0.68
N MET A 300 -1.56 1.27 -0.04
CA MET A 300 -1.20 -0.07 -0.50
C MET A 300 -2.31 -1.05 -0.11
N ASP A 301 -2.78 -1.83 -1.07
CA ASP A 301 -3.74 -2.92 -0.82
C ASP A 301 -2.99 -4.26 -0.73
N ALA A 302 -3.34 -5.09 0.25
CA ALA A 302 -3.01 -6.51 0.25
C ALA A 302 -4.26 -7.30 -0.13
N PHE A 303 -4.19 -8.03 -1.23
CA PHE A 303 -5.26 -8.87 -1.74
C PHE A 303 -5.05 -10.31 -1.32
N TRP A 304 -6.03 -10.83 -0.59
CA TRP A 304 -6.06 -12.22 -0.17
C TRP A 304 -7.49 -12.73 -0.27
N SER A 305 -7.66 -13.98 -0.65
CA SER A 305 -8.96 -14.65 -0.68
C SER A 305 -8.79 -16.12 -0.39
N VAL A 306 -9.78 -16.72 0.26
CA VAL A 306 -9.83 -18.19 0.40
C VAL A 306 -9.95 -18.92 -0.95
N ASN A 307 -10.23 -18.18 -2.02
CA ASN A 307 -10.31 -18.68 -3.39
C ASN A 307 -9.10 -18.30 -4.24
N ASN A 308 -8.06 -17.68 -3.66
CA ASN A 308 -6.81 -17.48 -4.37
C ASN A 308 -6.07 -18.82 -4.48
N THR A 309 -5.99 -19.37 -5.69
CA THR A 309 -5.41 -20.67 -6.02
C THR A 309 -4.10 -20.53 -6.76
N LEU A 310 -3.20 -21.49 -6.57
CA LEU A 310 -1.94 -21.58 -7.32
C LEU A 310 -2.23 -22.07 -8.76
N THR A 311 -2.46 -21.16 -9.70
CA THR A 311 -2.87 -21.44 -11.09
C THR A 311 -2.27 -20.41 -12.06
N SER A 312 -1.81 -20.88 -13.22
CA SER A 312 -1.25 -20.07 -14.30
C SER A 312 -2.04 -20.31 -15.61
N PRO A 313 -2.31 -19.26 -16.43
CA PRO A 313 -1.89 -17.87 -16.26
C PRO A 313 -2.63 -17.15 -15.13
N THR A 314 -2.07 -16.04 -14.66
CA THR A 314 -2.66 -15.24 -13.57
C THR A 314 -3.94 -14.52 -14.03
N ASP A 315 -5.06 -14.78 -13.36
CA ASP A 315 -6.31 -14.02 -13.42
C ASP A 315 -6.70 -13.58 -12.00
N ILE A 316 -6.39 -12.30 -11.70
CA ILE A 316 -6.60 -11.69 -10.39
C ILE A 316 -8.09 -11.70 -9.96
N ASP A 317 -9.01 -11.50 -10.91
CA ASP A 317 -10.44 -11.41 -10.59
C ASP A 317 -11.03 -12.81 -10.34
N ALA A 318 -10.48 -13.85 -10.98
CA ALA A 318 -10.81 -15.24 -10.72
C ALA A 318 -10.13 -15.81 -9.46
N GLY A 319 -9.05 -15.18 -8.99
CA GLY A 319 -8.20 -15.70 -7.92
C GLY A 319 -7.19 -16.73 -8.41
N GLU A 320 -6.92 -16.80 -9.71
CA GLU A 320 -5.91 -17.70 -10.27
C GLU A 320 -4.57 -16.96 -10.22
N LEU A 321 -3.69 -17.32 -9.29
CA LEU A 321 -2.39 -16.67 -9.10
C LEU A 321 -1.26 -17.67 -9.35
N SER A 322 -0.24 -17.31 -10.12
CA SER A 322 0.91 -18.21 -10.36
C SER A 322 1.80 -18.42 -9.14
N THR A 323 1.79 -17.47 -8.21
CA THR A 323 2.47 -17.45 -6.90
C THR A 323 1.87 -16.30 -6.09
N SER A 324 2.28 -16.14 -4.83
CA SER A 324 2.19 -14.84 -4.15
C SER A 324 3.17 -13.85 -4.80
N PHE A 325 2.78 -12.58 -4.96
CA PHE A 325 3.62 -11.56 -5.60
C PHE A 325 3.20 -10.12 -5.24
N TYR A 326 4.12 -9.18 -5.40
CA TYR A 326 3.88 -7.74 -5.46
C TYR A 326 3.74 -7.23 -6.90
N ARG A 327 2.88 -6.22 -7.10
CA ARG A 327 2.74 -5.45 -8.36
C ARG A 327 2.95 -3.96 -8.12
N SER A 328 4.00 -3.42 -8.73
CA SER A 328 4.36 -1.99 -8.69
C SER A 328 3.33 -1.10 -9.40
N ASP A 329 2.70 -1.56 -10.47
CA ASP A 329 1.70 -0.77 -11.19
C ASP A 329 0.41 -0.52 -10.40
N LEU A 330 0.18 -1.30 -9.34
CA LEU A 330 -1.00 -1.23 -8.48
C LEU A 330 -0.68 -0.86 -7.02
N ASP A 331 0.60 -0.79 -6.64
CA ASP A 331 1.03 -0.73 -5.24
C ASP A 331 0.32 -1.79 -4.39
N ALA A 332 0.33 -3.05 -4.84
CA ALA A 332 -0.48 -4.10 -4.22
C ALA A 332 0.21 -5.46 -4.11
N LEU A 333 -0.04 -6.14 -2.99
CA LEU A 333 0.35 -7.53 -2.75
C LEU A 333 -0.81 -8.45 -3.14
N PHE A 334 -0.50 -9.62 -3.69
CA PHE A 334 -1.44 -10.70 -3.96
C PHE A 334 -0.95 -11.97 -3.30
N LEU A 335 -1.75 -12.53 -2.40
CA LEU A 335 -1.37 -13.67 -1.57
C LEU A 335 -2.29 -14.87 -1.82
N LEU A 336 -1.71 -16.07 -1.87
CA LEU A 336 -2.46 -17.32 -2.00
C LEU A 336 -3.30 -17.62 -0.75
N GLY A 337 -4.39 -18.37 -0.93
CA GLY A 337 -5.28 -18.72 0.16
C GLY A 337 -5.99 -20.06 0.01
N ASP A 338 -5.60 -20.90 -0.95
CA ASP A 338 -6.20 -22.21 -1.16
C ASP A 338 -5.76 -23.22 -0.09
N ALA A 339 -6.67 -23.52 0.84
CA ALA A 339 -6.46 -24.48 1.92
C ALA A 339 -5.98 -25.87 1.47
N GLY A 340 -6.28 -26.28 0.23
CA GLY A 340 -5.91 -27.60 -0.31
C GLY A 340 -4.52 -27.64 -0.95
N THR A 341 -3.93 -26.48 -1.24
CA THR A 341 -2.71 -26.38 -2.04
C THR A 341 -1.67 -25.56 -1.29
N ASP A 342 -2.00 -24.33 -0.95
CA ASP A 342 -1.06 -23.35 -0.41
C ASP A 342 -1.79 -22.19 0.31
N THR A 343 -1.34 -21.83 1.51
CA THR A 343 -2.02 -20.84 2.36
C THR A 343 -1.06 -19.89 3.04
N GLU A 344 -1.09 -18.64 2.60
CA GLU A 344 -0.05 -17.66 2.96
C GLU A 344 -0.45 -16.79 4.15
N GLU A 345 -1.68 -16.93 4.67
CA GLU A 345 -2.17 -15.99 5.67
C GLU A 345 -1.42 -16.01 7.00
N PHE A 346 -0.65 -17.07 7.27
CA PHE A 346 0.15 -17.22 8.48
C PHE A 346 1.64 -17.35 8.18
N ASP A 347 2.02 -17.25 6.90
CA ASP A 347 3.40 -17.21 6.45
C ASP A 347 3.85 -15.74 6.50
N ASP A 348 4.12 -15.28 7.73
CA ASP A 348 4.52 -13.89 8.02
C ASP A 348 5.70 -13.49 7.10
N HIS A 349 6.67 -14.40 6.87
CA HIS A 349 7.83 -14.17 6.00
C HIS A 349 7.45 -13.91 4.54
N VAL A 350 6.51 -14.67 3.97
CA VAL A 350 6.06 -14.45 2.58
C VAL A 350 5.35 -13.10 2.47
N SER A 351 4.47 -12.78 3.42
CA SER A 351 3.79 -11.47 3.43
C SER A 351 4.78 -10.30 3.53
N VAL A 352 5.84 -10.42 4.33
CA VAL A 352 6.87 -9.37 4.44
C VAL A 352 7.84 -9.38 3.26
N HIS A 353 8.11 -10.52 2.64
CA HIS A 353 8.89 -10.63 1.40
C HIS A 353 8.25 -9.80 0.29
N GLU A 354 6.97 -10.03 0.03
CA GLU A 354 6.24 -9.25 -0.98
C GLU A 354 6.15 -7.76 -0.61
N TRP A 355 6.04 -7.47 0.68
CA TRP A 355 6.14 -6.09 1.17
C TRP A 355 7.56 -5.51 0.97
N GLY A 356 8.60 -6.33 0.94
CA GLY A 356 9.97 -5.95 0.63
C GLY A 356 10.14 -5.45 -0.80
N HIS A 357 9.41 -6.01 -1.76
CA HIS A 357 9.35 -5.46 -3.11
C HIS A 357 8.58 -4.13 -3.17
N TYR A 358 7.49 -3.99 -2.40
CA TYR A 358 6.86 -2.68 -2.19
C TYR A 358 7.84 -1.65 -1.61
N PHE A 359 8.68 -2.08 -0.65
CA PHE A 359 9.73 -1.22 -0.13
C PHE A 359 10.70 -0.79 -1.24
N GLU A 360 11.15 -1.70 -2.10
CA GLU A 360 12.04 -1.34 -3.20
C GLU A 360 11.43 -0.29 -4.13
N ASP A 361 10.15 -0.45 -4.49
CA ASP A 361 9.46 0.46 -5.39
C ASP A 361 9.20 1.84 -4.77
N VAL A 362 8.78 1.88 -3.50
CA VAL A 362 8.36 3.14 -2.84
C VAL A 362 9.52 3.84 -2.15
N PHE A 363 10.35 3.10 -1.41
CA PHE A 363 11.43 3.65 -0.60
C PHE A 363 12.76 3.66 -1.33
N SER A 364 12.98 2.80 -2.32
CA SER A 364 14.24 2.69 -3.06
C SER A 364 13.96 2.90 -4.56
N ARG A 365 14.64 2.12 -5.39
CA ARG A 365 14.35 1.81 -6.78
C ARG A 365 14.48 0.29 -6.94
N SER A 366 13.57 -0.34 -7.67
CA SER A 366 13.77 -1.71 -8.16
C SER A 366 14.12 -1.68 -9.65
N ASP A 367 15.23 -2.32 -10.02
CA ASP A 367 15.56 -2.63 -11.42
C ASP A 367 15.36 -4.13 -11.73
N SER A 368 14.76 -4.89 -10.80
CA SER A 368 14.49 -6.32 -10.97
C SER A 368 13.56 -6.57 -12.16
N ILE A 369 13.88 -7.62 -12.93
CA ILE A 369 13.05 -8.08 -14.05
C ILE A 369 12.01 -9.13 -13.63
N GLY A 370 12.05 -9.57 -12.38
CA GLY A 370 11.16 -10.62 -11.87
C GLY A 370 11.27 -11.95 -12.63
N GLY A 371 10.19 -12.70 -12.61
CA GLY A 371 10.03 -13.96 -13.34
C GLY A 371 10.34 -15.21 -12.51
N SER A 372 10.00 -16.38 -13.06
CA SER A 372 10.16 -17.68 -12.41
C SER A 372 11.62 -17.93 -12.02
N HIS A 373 11.88 -18.37 -10.79
CA HIS A 373 13.21 -18.73 -10.33
C HIS A 373 13.18 -19.65 -9.09
N SER A 374 14.36 -20.05 -8.61
CA SER A 374 14.56 -20.78 -7.35
C SER A 374 15.95 -20.48 -6.78
N GLY A 375 16.09 -20.51 -5.45
CA GLY A 375 17.31 -20.07 -4.75
C GLY A 375 18.61 -20.85 -4.98
N ALA A 376 18.62 -21.87 -5.84
CA ALA A 376 19.86 -22.51 -6.28
C ALA A 376 20.35 -22.04 -7.65
N GLN A 377 19.56 -21.23 -8.36
CA GLN A 377 19.87 -20.75 -9.71
C GLN A 377 20.83 -19.56 -9.70
N SER A 378 21.52 -19.34 -10.81
CA SER A 378 22.31 -18.13 -11.05
C SER A 378 21.48 -17.17 -11.87
N LEU A 379 21.02 -16.09 -11.24
CA LEU A 379 20.03 -15.16 -11.77
C LEU A 379 20.70 -13.96 -12.43
N ASP A 380 19.92 -13.16 -13.15
CA ASP A 380 20.32 -11.80 -13.45
C ASP A 380 20.64 -11.04 -12.14
N ALA A 381 21.67 -10.19 -12.15
CA ALA A 381 22.13 -9.49 -10.96
C ALA A 381 21.04 -8.62 -10.30
N ARG A 382 20.12 -8.09 -11.10
CA ARG A 382 19.03 -7.23 -10.63
C ARG A 382 17.96 -8.06 -9.93
N LEU A 383 17.63 -9.23 -10.49
CA LEU A 383 16.71 -10.18 -9.89
C LEU A 383 17.26 -10.75 -8.57
N ALA A 384 18.52 -11.23 -8.60
CA ALA A 384 19.18 -11.74 -7.39
C ALA A 384 19.19 -10.69 -6.25
N PHE A 385 19.42 -9.43 -6.59
CA PHE A 385 19.40 -8.36 -5.59
C PHE A 385 17.99 -8.12 -5.02
N GLY A 386 16.97 -8.02 -5.88
CA GLY A 386 15.59 -7.76 -5.44
C GLY A 386 15.02 -8.87 -4.55
N GLU A 387 15.16 -10.13 -4.96
CA GLU A 387 14.67 -11.29 -4.20
C GLU A 387 15.45 -11.48 -2.89
N GLY A 388 16.78 -11.31 -2.96
CA GLY A 388 17.62 -11.39 -1.77
C GLY A 388 17.35 -10.25 -0.78
N TRP A 389 17.08 -9.04 -1.27
CA TRP A 389 16.65 -7.91 -0.45
C TRP A 389 15.33 -8.19 0.26
N ALA A 390 14.31 -8.64 -0.48
CA ALA A 390 12.98 -8.95 0.07
C ALA A 390 13.06 -10.03 1.16
N THR A 391 13.85 -11.09 0.91
CA THR A 391 14.09 -12.18 1.87
C THR A 391 14.77 -11.67 3.14
N ALA A 392 15.86 -10.90 3.00
CA ALA A 392 16.59 -10.36 4.15
C ALA A 392 15.75 -9.37 4.96
N LEU A 393 15.00 -8.49 4.29
CA LEU A 393 14.13 -7.52 4.95
C LEU A 393 13.03 -8.23 5.77
N ALA A 394 12.47 -9.32 5.25
CA ALA A 394 11.52 -10.15 5.98
C ALA A 394 12.13 -10.71 7.27
N ALA A 395 13.33 -11.28 7.19
CA ALA A 395 14.05 -11.78 8.37
C ALA A 395 14.33 -10.68 9.40
N MET A 396 14.83 -9.51 8.96
CA MET A 396 15.09 -8.35 9.84
C MET A 396 13.81 -7.81 10.51
N ALA A 397 12.70 -7.75 9.76
CA ALA A 397 11.46 -7.14 10.23
C ALA A 397 10.73 -8.03 11.25
N LEU A 398 10.88 -9.35 11.09
CA LEU A 398 10.28 -10.35 11.96
C LEU A 398 11.20 -10.76 13.11
N ASP A 399 12.49 -10.38 13.07
CA ASP A 399 13.53 -10.82 14.01
C ASP A 399 13.56 -12.36 14.06
N ASP A 400 13.48 -12.98 12.87
CA ASP A 400 13.41 -14.43 12.68
C ASP A 400 14.11 -14.84 11.37
N PRO A 401 15.29 -15.49 11.44
CA PRO A 401 16.03 -15.91 10.25
C PRO A 401 15.36 -17.05 9.48
N GLN A 402 14.48 -17.82 10.13
CA GLN A 402 13.84 -18.97 9.53
C GLN A 402 12.67 -18.53 8.67
N TYR A 403 12.95 -18.24 7.40
CA TYR A 403 11.91 -18.02 6.40
C TYR A 403 11.09 -19.31 6.25
N CYS A 404 9.76 -19.17 6.37
CA CYS A 404 8.82 -20.27 6.16
C CYS A 404 7.74 -19.87 5.15
N ASP A 405 7.52 -20.79 4.21
CA ASP A 405 6.38 -20.85 3.29
C ASP A 405 5.71 -22.20 3.53
N THR A 406 4.46 -22.20 3.99
CA THR A 406 3.75 -23.42 4.34
C THR A 406 2.69 -23.78 3.29
N GLY A 407 2.84 -24.98 2.72
CA GLY A 407 1.83 -25.49 1.81
C GLY A 407 0.52 -25.89 2.50
N ALA A 408 -0.34 -26.61 1.77
CA ALA A 408 -1.69 -27.04 2.16
C ALA A 408 -1.98 -27.18 3.68
N ALA A 409 -3.02 -26.50 4.15
CA ALA A 409 -3.38 -26.42 5.55
C ALA A 409 -3.61 -27.79 6.20
N GLY A 410 -2.91 -28.04 7.31
CA GLY A 410 -2.96 -29.30 8.05
C GLY A 410 -2.14 -30.44 7.43
N SER A 411 -1.40 -30.16 6.36
CA SER A 411 -0.37 -31.04 5.84
C SER A 411 0.98 -30.83 6.55
N SER A 412 1.99 -31.60 6.16
CA SER A 412 3.38 -31.36 6.55
C SER A 412 4.21 -30.77 5.39
N SER A 413 3.54 -30.20 4.38
CA SER A 413 4.17 -29.57 3.22
C SER A 413 4.60 -28.16 3.57
N GLY A 414 5.70 -27.73 2.98
CA GLY A 414 6.24 -26.39 3.11
C GLY A 414 7.70 -26.34 2.72
N PHE A 415 8.17 -25.13 2.53
CA PHE A 415 9.54 -24.77 2.22
C PHE A 415 10.09 -23.91 3.35
N GLY A 416 11.38 -24.10 3.62
CA GLY A 416 12.06 -23.32 4.64
C GLY A 416 13.51 -23.10 4.26
N LEU A 417 13.97 -21.88 4.50
CA LEU A 417 15.37 -21.49 4.41
C LEU A 417 15.77 -20.75 5.68
N ASP A 418 17.06 -20.79 6.00
CA ASP A 418 17.63 -20.13 7.18
C ASP A 418 18.50 -18.98 6.67
N THR A 419 17.98 -17.76 6.73
CA THR A 419 18.60 -16.59 6.09
C THR A 419 20.05 -16.37 6.54
N GLU A 420 20.42 -16.78 7.76
CA GLU A 420 21.81 -16.71 8.27
C GLU A 420 22.76 -17.69 7.57
N ASN A 421 22.30 -18.93 7.39
CA ASN A 421 23.20 -20.05 7.13
C ASN A 421 22.89 -20.78 5.81
N TYR A 422 21.96 -20.26 5.01
CA TYR A 422 21.49 -20.93 3.81
C TYR A 422 22.47 -20.78 2.66
N ASN A 423 23.20 -21.87 2.39
CA ASN A 423 24.11 -21.96 1.26
C ASN A 423 23.54 -22.90 0.19
N SER A 424 22.64 -22.38 -0.65
CA SER A 424 22.18 -23.05 -1.87
C SER A 424 22.76 -22.41 -3.11
N GLY A 425 22.93 -23.21 -4.16
CA GLY A 425 23.43 -22.71 -5.43
C GLY A 425 24.90 -22.34 -5.38
N ARG A 426 25.29 -21.41 -6.26
CA ARG A 426 26.67 -20.90 -6.36
C ARG A 426 26.73 -19.55 -5.68
N GLN A 427 27.66 -19.36 -4.74
CA GLN A 427 27.79 -18.09 -4.04
C GLN A 427 28.29 -16.99 -4.98
N GLY A 428 27.69 -15.81 -4.84
CA GLY A 428 28.06 -14.62 -5.60
C GLY A 428 26.90 -13.64 -5.78
N TRP A 429 27.21 -12.53 -6.44
CA TRP A 429 26.30 -11.40 -6.72
C TRP A 429 25.09 -11.74 -7.62
N PHE A 430 25.07 -12.93 -8.21
CA PHE A 430 24.00 -13.46 -9.06
C PHE A 430 23.11 -14.49 -8.31
N ASN A 431 23.31 -14.65 -7.00
CA ASN A 431 22.55 -15.57 -6.17
C ASN A 431 21.78 -14.77 -5.11
N GLU A 432 20.46 -14.90 -5.13
CA GLU A 432 19.58 -14.22 -4.17
C GLU A 432 19.89 -14.59 -2.73
N MET A 433 20.30 -15.83 -2.47
CA MET A 433 20.64 -16.28 -1.13
C MET A 433 21.93 -15.65 -0.63
N SER A 434 22.93 -15.46 -1.50
CA SER A 434 24.13 -14.69 -1.13
C SER A 434 23.80 -13.24 -0.80
N VAL A 435 22.86 -12.62 -1.52
CA VAL A 435 22.40 -11.27 -1.19
C VAL A 435 21.65 -11.27 0.14
N ALA A 436 20.72 -12.22 0.34
CA ALA A 436 19.88 -12.29 1.52
C ALA A 436 20.72 -12.48 2.80
N THR A 437 21.58 -13.49 2.79
CA THR A 437 22.48 -13.80 3.91
C THR A 437 23.41 -12.63 4.19
N LEU A 438 24.10 -12.08 3.17
CA LEU A 438 24.96 -10.91 3.37
C LEU A 438 24.23 -9.73 4.01
N LEU A 439 23.02 -9.41 3.57
CA LEU A 439 22.27 -8.27 4.13
C LEU A 439 21.84 -8.53 5.56
N TYR A 440 21.40 -9.75 5.85
CA TYR A 440 20.96 -10.14 7.19
C TYR A 440 22.12 -10.11 8.19
N ASP A 441 23.28 -10.67 7.84
CA ASP A 441 24.52 -10.62 8.65
C ASP A 441 25.07 -9.20 8.88
N LEU A 442 24.75 -8.24 8.02
CA LEU A 442 25.11 -6.84 8.25
C LEU A 442 24.24 -6.22 9.36
N TRP A 443 23.03 -6.75 9.57
CA TRP A 443 22.04 -6.21 10.49
C TRP A 443 22.03 -6.91 11.84
N ASP A 444 22.11 -8.23 11.86
CA ASP A 444 21.94 -9.02 13.08
C ASP A 444 23.15 -8.86 14.02
N THR A 445 23.08 -9.42 15.23
CA THR A 445 24.18 -9.39 16.21
C THR A 445 24.44 -10.75 16.83
N ASP A 446 23.71 -11.76 16.36
CA ASP A 446 23.84 -13.10 16.87
C ASP A 446 25.13 -13.70 16.32
N VAL A 447 25.74 -14.55 17.14
CA VAL A 447 27.05 -15.13 16.82
C VAL A 447 26.81 -16.52 16.30
N ASP A 448 27.11 -16.76 15.02
CA ASP A 448 26.99 -18.09 14.45
C ASP A 448 27.99 -19.04 15.13
N ALA A 449 27.44 -19.89 15.99
CA ALA A 449 28.19 -20.94 16.66
C ALA A 449 28.82 -21.93 15.66
N ASP A 450 28.22 -22.07 14.47
CA ASP A 450 28.61 -23.00 13.43
C ASP A 450 29.63 -22.41 12.42
N LEU A 451 29.82 -21.08 12.41
CA LEU A 451 30.80 -20.39 11.57
C LEU A 451 32.06 -19.93 12.30
N GLY A 452 32.23 -20.32 13.57
CA GLY A 452 33.42 -20.00 14.35
C GLY A 452 33.41 -18.61 15.00
N GLY A 453 32.24 -17.96 15.03
CA GLY A 453 31.97 -16.71 15.77
C GLY A 453 32.66 -15.47 15.21
N THR A 454 32.58 -15.26 13.89
CA THR A 454 33.23 -14.16 13.15
C THR A 454 32.26 -13.05 12.68
N ASP A 455 30.99 -13.16 13.01
CA ASP A 455 29.84 -12.32 12.63
C ASP A 455 29.25 -11.51 13.79
N ALA A 456 29.87 -11.53 14.98
CA ALA A 456 29.35 -10.88 16.20
C ALA A 456 29.25 -9.34 16.16
N ASP A 457 29.52 -8.69 15.03
CA ASP A 457 29.50 -7.24 14.82
C ASP A 457 28.31 -6.88 13.93
N SER A 458 27.79 -5.65 14.03
CA SER A 458 26.61 -5.21 13.28
C SER A 458 26.74 -3.76 12.87
N ILE A 459 26.31 -3.42 11.65
CA ILE A 459 26.14 -2.03 11.24
C ILE A 459 24.71 -1.54 11.49
N GLY A 460 23.79 -2.45 11.83
CA GLY A 460 22.38 -2.19 12.09
C GLY A 460 21.59 -1.74 10.86
N PHE A 461 20.29 -1.53 11.03
CA PHE A 461 19.38 -1.25 9.90
C PHE A 461 19.56 0.15 9.30
N GLY A 462 20.02 1.13 10.07
CA GLY A 462 20.11 2.53 9.65
C GLY A 462 20.94 2.75 8.37
N PRO A 463 22.24 2.35 8.35
CA PRO A 463 23.07 2.48 7.15
C PRO A 463 22.55 1.69 5.93
N ILE A 464 21.95 0.51 6.16
CA ILE A 464 21.33 -0.31 5.12
C ILE A 464 20.14 0.44 4.49
N PHE A 465 19.20 0.89 5.33
CA PHE A 465 18.05 1.69 4.91
C PHE A 465 18.46 2.97 4.20
N GLU A 466 19.42 3.73 4.73
CA GLU A 466 19.88 4.97 4.10
C GLU A 466 20.52 4.76 2.73
N THR A 467 21.13 3.59 2.51
CA THR A 467 21.73 3.20 1.22
C THR A 467 20.64 2.87 0.21
N MET A 468 19.63 2.07 0.61
CA MET A 468 18.48 1.78 -0.24
C MET A 468 17.66 3.05 -0.54
N ALA A 469 17.29 3.80 0.50
CA ALA A 469 16.39 4.94 0.35
C ALA A 469 17.05 6.20 -0.23
N GLY A 470 18.38 6.20 -0.34
CA GLY A 470 19.17 7.32 -0.83
C GLY A 470 19.82 7.04 -2.18
N PRO A 471 21.10 6.61 -2.22
CA PRO A 471 21.89 6.53 -3.43
C PRO A 471 21.37 5.46 -4.40
N GLN A 472 20.79 4.35 -3.92
CA GLN A 472 20.21 3.34 -4.81
C GLN A 472 19.09 3.90 -5.70
N ARG A 473 18.31 4.89 -5.22
CA ARG A 473 17.31 5.57 -6.05
C ARG A 473 17.86 6.25 -7.30
N THR A 474 19.10 6.72 -7.24
CA THR A 474 19.66 7.64 -8.24
C THR A 474 20.96 7.15 -8.87
N THR A 475 21.48 6.00 -8.43
CA THR A 475 22.72 5.42 -8.95
C THR A 475 22.63 5.22 -10.47
N PRO A 476 23.68 5.55 -11.23
CA PRO A 476 23.66 5.41 -12.69
C PRO A 476 23.77 3.96 -13.17
N ALA A 477 24.26 3.04 -12.33
CA ALA A 477 24.19 1.60 -12.58
C ALA A 477 22.81 1.06 -12.21
N PHE A 478 22.45 -0.15 -12.64
CA PHE A 478 21.28 -0.86 -12.11
C PHE A 478 21.49 -1.28 -10.64
N THR A 479 20.38 -1.40 -9.89
CA THR A 479 20.36 -1.89 -8.51
C THR A 479 20.82 -3.33 -8.49
N THR A 480 22.01 -3.51 -7.93
CA THR A 480 22.72 -4.78 -7.81
C THR A 480 23.55 -4.72 -6.53
N LEU A 481 24.04 -5.86 -6.08
CA LEU A 481 24.92 -5.94 -4.91
C LEU A 481 26.14 -5.01 -5.00
N PHE A 482 26.69 -4.79 -6.20
CA PHE A 482 27.83 -3.88 -6.41
C PHE A 482 27.47 -2.42 -6.15
N SER A 483 26.38 -1.96 -6.76
CA SER A 483 25.90 -0.61 -6.55
C SER A 483 25.58 -0.37 -5.06
N PHE A 484 24.96 -1.36 -4.40
CA PHE A 484 24.60 -1.27 -2.99
C PHE A 484 25.84 -1.24 -2.09
N ALA A 485 26.72 -2.24 -2.21
CA ALA A 485 27.87 -2.40 -1.35
C ALA A 485 28.86 -1.23 -1.49
N THR A 486 29.04 -0.69 -2.71
CA THR A 486 29.88 0.50 -2.95
C THR A 486 29.34 1.71 -2.19
N GLU A 487 28.05 1.97 -2.32
CA GLU A 487 27.40 3.12 -1.70
C GLU A 487 27.34 2.97 -0.18
N LEU A 488 27.05 1.76 0.32
CA LEU A 488 27.09 1.45 1.74
C LEU A 488 28.49 1.68 2.32
N ARG A 489 29.54 1.11 1.70
CA ARG A 489 30.93 1.28 2.14
C ARG A 489 31.33 2.76 2.22
N SER A 490 30.86 3.58 1.28
CA SER A 490 31.14 5.02 1.26
C SER A 490 30.48 5.79 2.42
N ARG A 491 29.39 5.25 2.96
CA ARG A 491 28.61 5.84 4.07
C ARG A 491 29.13 5.43 5.44
N LEU A 492 29.70 4.23 5.55
CA LEU A 492 30.31 3.74 6.77
C LEU A 492 31.53 4.61 7.11
N ASN A 493 31.45 5.36 8.20
CA ASN A 493 32.53 6.26 8.64
C ASN A 493 33.56 5.56 9.54
N ASP A 494 33.20 4.43 10.15
CA ASP A 494 34.11 3.63 10.95
C ASP A 494 34.88 2.64 10.06
N PRO A 495 36.23 2.64 10.06
CA PRO A 495 37.01 1.64 9.36
C PRO A 495 36.74 0.20 9.80
N ALA A 496 36.25 -0.02 11.04
CA ALA A 496 35.85 -1.34 11.51
C ALA A 496 34.59 -1.83 10.76
N ASP A 497 33.57 -0.98 10.64
CA ASP A 497 32.34 -1.28 9.89
C ASP A 497 32.64 -1.55 8.41
N GLN A 498 33.55 -0.77 7.81
CA GLN A 498 33.99 -1.02 6.42
C GLN A 498 34.71 -2.37 6.28
N ALA A 499 35.59 -2.72 7.22
CA ALA A 499 36.28 -4.00 7.22
C ALA A 499 35.32 -5.18 7.47
N PHE A 500 34.29 -4.96 8.28
CA PHE A 500 33.21 -5.92 8.50
C PHE A 500 32.41 -6.18 7.21
N LEU A 501 31.96 -5.12 6.54
CA LEU A 501 31.32 -5.23 5.21
C LEU A 501 32.21 -5.97 4.21
N ASP A 502 33.49 -5.62 4.12
CA ASP A 502 34.45 -6.30 3.24
C ASP A 502 34.58 -7.80 3.57
N SER A 503 34.48 -8.18 4.85
CA SER A 503 34.52 -9.58 5.26
C SER A 503 33.25 -10.36 4.88
N GLN A 504 32.07 -9.75 4.98
CA GLN A 504 30.81 -10.38 4.56
C GLN A 504 30.73 -10.53 3.04
N LEU A 505 31.16 -9.51 2.29
CA LEU A 505 31.30 -9.61 0.83
C LEU A 505 32.25 -10.76 0.44
N ALA A 506 33.42 -10.85 1.09
CA ALA A 506 34.37 -11.92 0.83
C ALA A 506 33.81 -13.31 1.18
N ARG A 507 32.96 -13.44 2.21
CA ARG A 507 32.29 -14.69 2.57
C ARG A 507 31.35 -15.18 1.46
N GLU A 508 30.65 -14.26 0.81
CA GLU A 508 29.81 -14.54 -0.36
C GLU A 508 30.60 -14.58 -1.68
N ASN A 509 31.93 -14.66 -1.60
CA ASN A 509 32.85 -14.76 -2.73
C ASN A 509 32.76 -13.56 -3.69
N ILE A 510 32.66 -12.36 -3.15
CA ILE A 510 32.64 -11.10 -3.89
C ILE A 510 33.98 -10.39 -3.71
N GLU A 511 34.58 -9.91 -4.79
CA GLU A 511 35.86 -9.18 -4.73
C GLU A 511 35.64 -7.77 -4.15
N THR A 512 36.54 -7.36 -3.23
CA THR A 512 36.36 -6.15 -2.40
C THR A 512 37.46 -5.10 -2.57
N MET A 513 38.58 -5.47 -3.22
CA MET A 513 39.75 -4.59 -3.32
C MET A 513 39.46 -3.28 -4.07
N ASP A 514 38.73 -3.35 -5.18
CA ASP A 514 38.37 -2.22 -6.03
C ASP A 514 36.85 -2.18 -6.29
N LEU A 515 36.07 -2.22 -5.20
CA LEU A 515 34.61 -2.18 -5.24
C LEU A 515 34.10 -0.87 -5.87
N ASP A 516 33.32 -0.98 -6.95
CA ASP A 516 32.62 0.12 -7.59
C ASP A 516 31.18 -0.28 -7.98
N ILE A 517 30.37 0.72 -8.33
CA ILE A 517 28.96 0.50 -8.69
C ILE A 517 28.76 -0.32 -9.98
N TRP A 518 29.83 -0.58 -10.74
CA TRP A 518 29.82 -1.27 -12.03
C TRP A 518 30.29 -2.73 -11.93
N GLY A 519 30.84 -3.15 -10.78
CA GLY A 519 31.47 -4.46 -10.62
C GLY A 519 32.71 -4.63 -11.52
N SER A 520 33.48 -3.56 -11.76
CA SER A 520 34.55 -3.55 -12.78
C SER A 520 35.64 -4.60 -12.58
N ASP A 521 36.05 -4.85 -11.34
CA ASP A 521 37.17 -5.74 -11.00
C ASP A 521 36.73 -7.13 -10.51
N GLN A 522 35.48 -7.48 -10.75
CA GLN A 522 34.95 -8.81 -10.40
C GLN A 522 35.54 -9.86 -11.33
N ASP A 523 36.01 -10.96 -10.75
CA ASP A 523 36.56 -12.11 -11.48
C ASP A 523 35.84 -13.43 -11.12
N ASN A 524 35.06 -13.42 -10.04
CA ASN A 524 34.36 -14.58 -9.58
C ASN A 524 33.10 -14.85 -10.41
N ILE A 525 33.24 -15.81 -11.32
CA ILE A 525 32.13 -16.58 -11.84
C ILE A 525 32.45 -18.04 -11.48
N GLN A 526 31.87 -18.56 -10.39
CA GLN A 526 32.10 -19.94 -9.91
C GLN A 526 31.52 -21.00 -10.88
N ALA A 527 31.85 -20.94 -12.16
CA ALA A 527 31.22 -21.73 -13.20
C ALA A 527 32.18 -22.70 -13.87
N ALA A 528 31.60 -23.77 -14.43
CA ALA A 528 32.34 -24.68 -15.27
C ALA A 528 32.98 -23.89 -16.44
N PRO A 529 34.11 -24.33 -17.02
CA PRO A 529 34.88 -23.57 -18.02
C PRO A 529 34.12 -23.08 -19.27
N ASN A 530 32.90 -23.57 -19.51
CA ASN A 530 32.03 -23.14 -20.60
C ASN A 530 30.79 -22.37 -20.14
N GLN A 531 30.46 -22.39 -18.85
CA GLN A 531 29.34 -21.64 -18.26
C GLN A 531 29.78 -20.24 -17.82
N ALA A 532 31.07 -19.99 -17.59
CA ALA A 532 31.56 -18.67 -17.20
C ALA A 532 31.65 -17.64 -18.35
N ARG A 533 31.23 -17.99 -19.57
CA ARG A 533 31.42 -17.13 -20.74
C ARG A 533 30.40 -16.00 -20.77
N ASP A 534 30.84 -14.87 -21.32
CA ASP A 534 30.02 -13.68 -21.59
C ASP A 534 29.28 -13.03 -20.40
N VAL A 535 29.64 -13.40 -19.16
CA VAL A 535 29.12 -12.80 -17.92
C VAL A 535 29.89 -11.52 -17.55
N LEU A 536 31.23 -11.57 -17.67
CA LEU A 536 32.12 -10.48 -17.30
C LEU A 536 32.80 -9.84 -18.54
N PRO A 537 33.13 -8.55 -18.50
CA PRO A 537 32.77 -7.60 -17.44
C PRO A 537 31.24 -7.37 -17.42
N LEU A 538 30.70 -7.13 -16.21
CA LEU A 538 29.25 -6.94 -16.03
C LEU A 538 28.75 -5.76 -16.89
N TYR A 539 29.49 -4.64 -16.86
CA TYR A 539 29.28 -3.51 -17.75
C TYR A 539 30.42 -3.39 -18.78
N THR A 540 30.07 -3.41 -20.05
CA THR A 540 31.01 -3.14 -21.15
C THR A 540 30.92 -1.69 -21.59
N THR A 541 32.04 -1.00 -21.83
CA THR A 541 31.99 0.41 -22.29
C THR A 541 31.55 0.48 -23.75
N LEU A 542 30.48 1.23 -24.05
CA LEU A 542 30.01 1.56 -25.40
C LEU A 542 30.50 2.96 -25.80
N PRO A 543 31.42 3.08 -26.78
CA PRO A 543 31.87 4.37 -27.27
C PRO A 543 30.77 5.14 -27.99
N THR A 544 30.63 6.43 -27.68
CA THR A 544 29.68 7.35 -28.31
C THR A 544 30.21 8.00 -29.60
N ASN A 545 31.13 7.33 -30.30
CA ASN A 545 31.81 7.84 -31.51
C ASN A 545 31.50 7.03 -32.77
N GLY A 546 30.52 6.13 -32.71
CA GLY A 546 30.14 5.22 -33.79
C GLY A 546 31.05 4.00 -33.97
N ALA A 547 32.04 3.78 -33.10
CA ALA A 547 32.79 2.54 -33.11
C ALA A 547 31.91 1.39 -32.56
N ALA A 548 31.78 0.31 -33.34
CA ALA A 548 31.10 -0.89 -32.89
C ALA A 548 31.95 -1.68 -31.89
N ILE A 549 31.28 -2.28 -30.91
CA ILE A 549 31.84 -3.28 -29.99
C ILE A 549 31.07 -4.60 -30.16
N GLU A 550 31.78 -5.72 -30.06
CA GLU A 550 31.14 -7.04 -30.06
C GLU A 550 30.88 -7.46 -28.60
N VAL A 551 29.63 -7.78 -28.28
CA VAL A 551 29.23 -8.38 -27.00
C VAL A 551 28.39 -9.61 -27.25
N CYS A 552 28.42 -10.58 -26.34
CA CYS A 552 27.63 -11.80 -26.50
C CYS A 552 26.74 -12.04 -25.29
N THR A 553 25.59 -12.65 -25.52
CA THR A 553 24.66 -13.15 -24.52
C THR A 553 24.56 -14.68 -24.67
N ASN A 554 24.24 -15.39 -23.59
CA ASN A 554 24.01 -16.83 -23.63
C ASN A 554 22.97 -17.26 -22.60
N SER A 555 22.45 -18.48 -22.79
CA SER A 555 21.50 -19.13 -21.89
C SER A 555 22.13 -20.32 -21.17
N ASP A 556 23.43 -20.29 -20.88
CA ASP A 556 24.13 -21.43 -20.26
C ASP A 556 23.65 -21.71 -18.82
N TYR A 557 22.97 -20.73 -18.23
CA TYR A 557 22.34 -20.77 -16.90
C TYR A 557 20.83 -20.93 -16.95
N ASP A 558 20.23 -20.82 -18.14
CA ASP A 558 18.78 -20.93 -18.33
C ASP A 558 18.41 -22.10 -19.24
N PHE A 559 18.19 -23.25 -18.61
CA PHE A 559 17.76 -24.44 -19.34
C PHE A 559 16.26 -24.44 -19.67
N GLN A 560 15.48 -23.55 -19.03
CA GLN A 560 14.03 -23.48 -19.17
C GLN A 560 13.59 -22.32 -20.06
N ARG A 561 14.52 -21.39 -20.37
CA ARG A 561 14.27 -20.15 -21.10
C ARG A 561 13.25 -19.27 -20.38
N ASP A 562 13.42 -19.15 -19.06
CA ASP A 562 12.65 -18.22 -18.23
C ASP A 562 13.01 -16.75 -18.55
N GLY A 563 14.19 -16.49 -19.15
CA GLY A 563 14.60 -15.17 -19.63
C GLY A 563 15.09 -14.22 -18.55
N ASN A 564 15.46 -14.74 -17.38
CA ASN A 564 15.87 -13.96 -16.22
C ASN A 564 17.13 -14.51 -15.51
N LYS A 565 17.93 -15.33 -16.21
CA LYS A 565 19.14 -15.93 -15.62
C LYS A 565 20.41 -15.18 -16.00
N LEU A 566 21.48 -15.56 -15.34
CA LEU A 566 22.80 -14.98 -15.55
C LEU A 566 23.24 -15.12 -17.02
N ALA A 567 23.86 -14.05 -17.55
CA ALA A 567 24.41 -13.90 -18.91
C ALA A 567 23.39 -13.69 -20.05
N GLU A 568 22.08 -13.69 -19.77
CA GLU A 568 21.05 -13.43 -20.78
C GLU A 568 20.94 -11.95 -21.14
N TYR A 569 21.19 -11.08 -20.16
CA TYR A 569 21.29 -9.63 -20.36
C TYR A 569 22.74 -9.19 -20.48
N ARG A 570 23.02 -8.26 -21.40
CA ARG A 570 24.31 -7.55 -21.46
C ARG A 570 24.14 -6.07 -21.18
N TYR A 571 24.90 -5.56 -20.22
CA TYR A 571 24.86 -4.15 -19.84
C TYR A 571 26.02 -3.39 -20.47
N LEU A 572 25.70 -2.32 -21.20
CA LEU A 572 26.69 -1.43 -21.77
C LEU A 572 26.63 -0.06 -21.12
N ARG A 573 27.78 0.42 -20.63
CA ARG A 573 27.93 1.77 -20.10
C ARG A 573 28.25 2.73 -21.23
N MET A 574 27.38 3.72 -21.42
CA MET A 574 27.52 4.77 -22.42
C MET A 574 27.70 6.13 -21.73
N ASP A 575 28.90 6.73 -21.86
CA ASP A 575 29.18 8.06 -21.32
C ASP A 575 29.00 9.15 -22.40
N VAL A 576 28.01 10.02 -22.20
CA VAL A 576 27.70 11.16 -23.06
C VAL A 576 28.41 12.39 -22.51
N THR A 577 29.35 12.97 -23.28
CA THR A 577 30.15 14.12 -22.84
C THR A 577 29.62 15.46 -23.33
N GLN A 578 28.77 15.46 -24.35
CA GLN A 578 28.13 16.64 -24.92
C GLN A 578 26.68 16.30 -25.28
N ALA A 579 25.78 17.26 -25.06
CA ALA A 579 24.38 17.05 -25.37
C ALA A 579 24.17 16.75 -26.86
N GLY A 580 23.42 15.69 -27.19
CA GLY A 580 23.24 15.24 -28.56
C GLY A 580 22.28 14.08 -28.68
N SER A 581 21.80 13.83 -29.90
CA SER A 581 21.08 12.59 -30.23
C SER A 581 22.08 11.56 -30.77
N TYR A 582 21.77 10.29 -30.54
CA TYR A 582 22.61 9.17 -30.95
C TYR A 582 21.76 8.14 -31.68
N ASP A 583 22.28 7.61 -32.78
CA ASP A 583 21.75 6.40 -33.41
C ASP A 583 22.43 5.19 -32.77
N ILE A 584 21.66 4.40 -32.03
CA ILE A 584 22.10 3.13 -31.47
C ILE A 584 21.70 2.04 -32.45
N VAL A 585 22.67 1.22 -32.86
CA VAL A 585 22.47 0.09 -33.78
C VAL A 585 23.03 -1.16 -33.11
N VAL A 586 22.24 -2.22 -33.10
CA VAL A 586 22.56 -3.55 -32.59
C VAL A 586 22.38 -4.54 -33.74
N ASP A 587 23.46 -5.13 -34.22
CA ASP A 587 23.43 -6.11 -35.32
C ASP A 587 23.85 -7.49 -34.80
N THR A 588 23.05 -8.52 -35.05
CA THR A 588 23.41 -9.88 -34.70
C THR A 588 24.58 -10.37 -35.54
N VAL A 589 25.62 -10.82 -34.87
CA VAL A 589 26.75 -11.55 -35.45
C VAL A 589 26.74 -12.98 -34.94
N SER A 590 27.02 -13.95 -35.80
CA SER A 590 27.01 -15.34 -35.37
C SER A 590 28.10 -15.60 -34.33
N ALA A 591 27.77 -16.34 -33.27
CA ALA A 591 28.75 -16.77 -32.27
C ALA A 591 29.92 -17.61 -32.85
N ASP A 592 29.72 -18.25 -34.01
CA ASP A 592 30.64 -19.24 -34.62
C ASP A 592 31.09 -18.91 -36.07
N GLY A 593 30.79 -17.72 -36.59
CA GLY A 593 31.11 -17.31 -37.97
C GLY A 593 30.13 -17.80 -39.06
N ALA A 594 28.96 -18.32 -38.70
CA ALA A 594 27.85 -18.61 -39.61
C ALA A 594 27.09 -17.32 -40.02
N ALA A 595 26.20 -17.37 -41.02
CA ALA A 595 25.29 -16.25 -41.22
C ALA A 595 24.17 -16.29 -40.15
N PRO A 596 23.71 -15.14 -39.61
CA PRO A 596 22.52 -15.11 -38.76
C PRO A 596 21.33 -15.75 -39.46
N SER A 597 20.54 -16.52 -38.73
CA SER A 597 19.35 -17.16 -39.30
C SER A 597 18.35 -16.12 -39.77
N GLN A 598 17.58 -16.47 -40.81
CA GLN A 598 16.60 -15.58 -41.43
C GLN A 598 15.20 -16.14 -41.14
N PRO A 599 14.18 -15.26 -40.99
CA PRO A 599 12.81 -15.70 -40.82
C PRO A 599 12.34 -16.56 -42.01
N ASP A 600 11.33 -17.39 -41.74
CA ASP A 600 10.63 -18.09 -42.81
C ASP A 600 9.97 -17.10 -43.79
N PRO A 601 9.94 -17.40 -45.10
CA PRO A 601 9.35 -16.50 -46.10
C PRO A 601 7.88 -16.17 -45.81
N GLY A 602 7.57 -14.90 -45.59
CA GLY A 602 6.21 -14.41 -45.32
C GLY A 602 5.85 -14.33 -43.83
N PHE A 603 6.82 -14.56 -42.95
CA PHE A 603 6.70 -14.30 -41.52
C PHE A 603 6.48 -12.80 -41.24
N ASP A 604 5.48 -12.49 -40.42
CA ASP A 604 5.13 -11.14 -39.97
C ASP A 604 5.00 -11.18 -38.44
N CYS A 605 6.00 -10.66 -37.74
CA CYS A 605 6.04 -10.66 -36.28
C CYS A 605 4.86 -9.90 -35.67
N VAL A 606 4.43 -8.79 -36.29
CA VAL A 606 3.42 -7.89 -35.71
C VAL A 606 2.08 -8.60 -35.75
N ALA A 607 1.80 -9.27 -36.87
CA ALA A 607 0.62 -10.10 -37.00
C ALA A 607 0.66 -11.33 -36.08
N ALA A 608 1.83 -11.89 -35.79
CA ALA A 608 1.93 -13.06 -34.94
C ALA A 608 1.72 -12.71 -33.45
N PHE A 609 2.23 -11.57 -32.96
CA PHE A 609 1.92 -11.03 -31.63
C PHE A 609 0.43 -10.68 -31.45
N GLU A 610 -0.26 -10.19 -32.51
CA GLU A 610 -1.68 -9.82 -32.42
C GLU A 610 -2.65 -11.00 -32.48
N ASN A 611 -2.24 -12.16 -33.03
CA ASN A 611 -3.15 -13.28 -33.28
C ASN A 611 -3.17 -14.33 -32.16
N ASP A 612 -2.12 -14.40 -31.33
CA ASP A 612 -2.09 -15.21 -30.13
C ASP A 612 -1.07 -14.62 -29.15
N PRO A 613 -1.50 -13.81 -28.17
CA PRO A 613 -0.60 -13.21 -27.18
C PRO A 613 -0.01 -14.25 -26.20
N ASP A 614 -0.53 -15.48 -26.20
CA ASP A 614 -0.09 -16.58 -25.32
C ASP A 614 0.75 -17.65 -26.07
N ASP A 615 0.88 -17.55 -27.41
CA ASP A 615 1.74 -18.40 -28.24
C ASP A 615 2.97 -17.58 -28.64
N PRO A 616 4.13 -17.76 -27.98
CA PRO A 616 5.33 -17.05 -28.38
C PRO A 616 5.66 -17.46 -29.81
N ILE A 617 5.79 -16.45 -30.65
CA ILE A 617 6.35 -16.59 -31.97
C ILE A 617 7.61 -17.43 -31.88
N VAL A 618 7.66 -18.60 -32.52
CA VAL A 618 8.91 -19.34 -32.67
C VAL A 618 9.86 -18.50 -33.54
N HIS A 619 10.69 -17.68 -32.90
CA HIS A 619 11.70 -16.88 -33.57
C HIS A 619 12.81 -17.80 -34.06
N THR A 620 12.73 -18.21 -35.34
CA THR A 620 13.80 -18.96 -36.00
C THR A 620 15.05 -18.10 -36.29
N TYR A 621 15.01 -16.81 -35.96
CA TYR A 621 16.02 -15.78 -36.21
C TYR A 621 16.25 -14.91 -34.97
N SER A 622 17.35 -14.13 -34.95
CA SER A 622 17.70 -13.28 -33.80
C SER A 622 16.89 -12.01 -33.78
N ASP A 623 16.38 -11.66 -32.60
CA ASP A 623 15.62 -10.44 -32.34
C ASP A 623 16.24 -9.77 -31.11
N PRO A 624 17.36 -9.06 -31.29
CA PRO A 624 18.01 -8.39 -30.18
C PRO A 624 17.23 -7.13 -29.83
N ASP A 625 16.79 -7.02 -28.59
CA ASP A 625 16.14 -5.80 -28.09
C ASP A 625 17.11 -5.02 -27.21
N PHE A 626 16.81 -3.73 -27.03
CA PHE A 626 17.55 -2.95 -26.05
C PHE A 626 16.72 -1.85 -25.38
N GLU A 627 17.10 -1.55 -24.15
CA GLU A 627 16.63 -0.40 -23.41
C GLU A 627 17.78 0.55 -23.10
N LEU A 628 17.59 1.83 -23.36
CA LEU A 628 18.48 2.90 -22.92
C LEU A 628 17.91 3.50 -21.64
N VAL A 629 18.65 3.36 -20.54
CA VAL A 629 18.23 3.76 -19.19
C VAL A 629 19.17 4.84 -18.64
N SER A 630 18.62 5.79 -17.88
CA SER A 630 19.39 6.75 -17.08
C SER A 630 18.86 6.76 -15.66
N SER A 631 19.70 6.39 -14.69
CA SER A 631 19.36 6.31 -13.26
C SER A 631 18.01 5.60 -13.00
N GLY A 632 17.77 4.48 -13.68
CA GLY A 632 16.54 3.68 -13.54
C GLY A 632 15.36 4.12 -14.40
N THR A 633 15.44 5.26 -15.09
CA THR A 633 14.38 5.70 -16.00
C THR A 633 14.69 5.29 -17.43
N GLN A 634 13.79 4.56 -18.07
CA GLN A 634 13.88 4.26 -19.49
C GLN A 634 13.74 5.56 -20.31
N ILE A 635 14.73 5.83 -21.16
CA ILE A 635 14.83 7.03 -22.02
C ILE A 635 14.40 6.73 -23.45
N SER A 636 14.77 5.54 -23.95
CA SER A 636 14.47 5.05 -25.28
C SER A 636 14.58 3.53 -25.29
N ALA A 637 13.98 2.88 -26.27
CA ALA A 637 14.17 1.45 -26.51
C ALA A 637 14.22 1.16 -28.01
N GLY A 638 14.90 0.09 -28.38
CA GLY A 638 14.77 -0.57 -29.67
C GLY A 638 14.01 -1.88 -29.46
N LEU A 639 12.85 -1.99 -30.10
CA LEU A 639 11.86 -3.07 -29.94
C LEU A 639 11.22 -3.45 -31.29
N SER A 640 11.98 -3.29 -32.38
CA SER A 640 11.52 -3.60 -33.72
C SER A 640 11.74 -5.08 -33.98
N CYS A 641 10.83 -5.73 -34.69
CA CYS A 641 11.06 -7.12 -35.07
C CYS A 641 12.01 -7.29 -36.28
N THR A 642 12.88 -6.31 -36.54
CA THR A 642 13.70 -6.35 -37.75
C THR A 642 14.70 -7.50 -37.58
N PRO A 643 14.68 -8.53 -38.45
CA PRO A 643 15.48 -9.72 -38.20
C PRO A 643 16.97 -9.41 -38.11
N ASN A 644 17.57 -9.80 -36.99
CA ASN A 644 19.01 -9.68 -36.72
C ASN A 644 19.54 -8.26 -36.58
N THR A 645 18.68 -7.24 -36.52
CA THR A 645 19.11 -5.85 -36.40
C THR A 645 18.08 -5.06 -35.61
N GLU A 646 18.54 -4.32 -34.61
CA GLU A 646 17.72 -3.36 -33.89
C GLU A 646 18.34 -1.96 -33.98
N THR A 647 17.50 -0.94 -34.09
CA THR A 647 17.97 0.45 -34.27
C THR A 647 17.00 1.44 -33.66
N ALA A 648 17.51 2.31 -32.78
CA ALA A 648 16.75 3.46 -32.30
C ALA A 648 17.60 4.73 -32.30
N THR A 649 16.98 5.84 -32.71
CA THR A 649 17.53 7.19 -32.53
C THR A 649 17.06 7.73 -31.20
N THR A 650 17.99 8.05 -30.31
CA THR A 650 17.69 8.58 -28.99
C THR A 650 17.09 9.98 -29.07
N PRO A 651 16.32 10.42 -28.05
CA PRO A 651 16.13 11.85 -27.83
C PRO A 651 17.48 12.56 -27.60
N ILE A 652 17.48 13.90 -27.49
CA ILE A 652 18.68 14.63 -27.07
C ILE A 652 19.02 14.20 -25.64
N LEU A 653 20.15 13.51 -25.50
CA LEU A 653 20.71 13.11 -24.22
C LEU A 653 21.54 14.24 -23.67
N ASP A 654 21.37 14.58 -22.40
CA ASP A 654 22.26 15.49 -21.68
C ASP A 654 23.57 14.79 -21.29
N PRO A 655 24.66 15.55 -21.01
CA PRO A 655 25.90 14.97 -20.52
C PRO A 655 25.68 14.16 -19.24
N GLY A 656 26.12 12.91 -19.25
CA GLY A 656 25.86 11.96 -18.18
C GLY A 656 26.20 10.53 -18.59
N THR A 657 25.97 9.59 -17.67
CA THR A 657 26.14 8.17 -17.91
C THR A 657 24.77 7.53 -18.12
N TYR A 658 24.70 6.67 -19.13
CA TYR A 658 23.53 5.90 -19.50
C TYR A 658 23.91 4.42 -19.58
N VAL A 659 22.93 3.54 -19.40
CA VAL A 659 23.08 2.10 -19.56
C VAL A 659 22.24 1.65 -20.75
N VAL A 660 22.84 0.91 -21.67
CA VAL A 660 22.12 0.14 -22.69
C VAL A 660 22.02 -1.29 -22.18
N ALA A 661 20.82 -1.73 -21.81
CA ALA A 661 20.54 -3.12 -21.45
C ALA A 661 20.10 -3.87 -22.72
N LEU A 662 20.86 -4.88 -23.11
CA LEU A 662 20.62 -5.70 -24.28
C LEU A 662 20.00 -7.03 -23.88
N THR A 663 19.01 -7.47 -24.65
CA THR A 663 18.35 -8.76 -24.52
C THR A 663 18.28 -9.48 -25.85
N GLU A 664 18.13 -10.79 -25.77
CA GLU A 664 17.78 -11.62 -26.93
C GLU A 664 16.49 -12.35 -26.58
N PHE A 665 15.39 -12.00 -27.25
CA PHE A 665 14.04 -12.46 -26.89
C PHE A 665 13.94 -13.99 -26.79
N ARG A 666 14.68 -14.72 -27.63
CA ARG A 666 14.64 -16.20 -27.62
C ARG A 666 15.15 -16.83 -26.34
N PHE A 667 15.90 -16.10 -25.52
CA PHE A 667 16.35 -16.64 -24.25
C PHE A 667 15.22 -16.64 -23.20
N ALA A 668 14.09 -15.99 -23.49
CA ALA A 668 12.87 -15.97 -22.69
C ALA A 668 11.71 -16.81 -23.29
N ASP A 669 12.00 -17.77 -24.17
CA ASP A 669 10.99 -18.61 -24.83
C ASP A 669 11.40 -20.09 -24.87
N GLU A 670 10.61 -20.94 -24.20
CA GLU A 670 10.84 -22.39 -24.10
C GLU A 670 10.82 -23.12 -25.44
N ASP A 671 10.06 -22.62 -26.42
CA ASP A 671 9.95 -23.27 -27.74
C ASP A 671 11.25 -23.14 -28.55
N THR A 672 12.12 -22.19 -28.19
CA THR A 672 13.41 -21.98 -28.85
C THR A 672 14.50 -22.96 -28.39
N ILE A 673 14.26 -23.70 -27.30
CA ILE A 673 15.20 -24.71 -26.78
C ILE A 673 15.60 -25.70 -27.89
N ALA A 674 14.61 -26.15 -28.67
CA ALA A 674 14.80 -27.14 -29.72
C ALA A 674 15.07 -26.50 -31.08
N GLY A 675 16.28 -25.95 -31.27
CA GLY A 675 16.71 -25.50 -32.60
C GLY A 675 17.51 -24.20 -32.61
N TYR A 676 17.64 -23.55 -31.46
CA TYR A 676 18.43 -22.34 -31.33
C TYR A 676 19.74 -22.54 -30.55
N ALA A 677 20.75 -21.72 -30.89
CA ALA A 677 22.04 -21.76 -30.22
C ALA A 677 21.90 -21.26 -28.77
N ASP A 678 22.74 -21.77 -27.88
CA ASP A 678 22.82 -21.32 -26.49
C ASP A 678 23.54 -19.98 -26.33
N ARG A 679 24.10 -19.42 -27.42
CA ARG A 679 24.91 -18.19 -27.41
C ARG A 679 24.71 -17.37 -28.69
N VAL A 680 24.63 -16.05 -28.53
CA VAL A 680 24.48 -15.07 -29.60
C VAL A 680 25.46 -13.91 -29.36
N CYS A 681 26.04 -13.37 -30.43
CA CYS A 681 26.89 -12.19 -30.35
C CYS A 681 26.26 -11.04 -31.14
N LEU A 682 26.52 -9.81 -30.72
CA LEU A 682 25.91 -8.58 -31.20
C LEU A 682 27.01 -7.54 -31.40
N ASP A 683 27.06 -6.94 -32.59
CA ASP A 683 27.83 -5.72 -32.85
C ASP A 683 26.97 -4.52 -32.46
N VAL A 684 27.44 -3.72 -31.49
CA VAL A 684 26.68 -2.59 -30.94
C VAL A 684 27.45 -1.30 -31.15
N SER A 685 26.80 -0.27 -31.70
CA SER A 685 27.39 1.04 -31.90
C SER A 685 26.45 2.17 -31.48
N ALA A 686 27.02 3.28 -31.01
CA ALA A 686 26.30 4.52 -30.72
C ALA A 686 26.94 5.67 -31.50
N THR A 687 26.26 6.16 -32.54
CA THR A 687 26.78 7.20 -33.45
C THR A 687 26.09 8.54 -33.19
N PRO A 688 26.83 9.63 -32.93
CA PRO A 688 26.22 10.97 -32.81
C PRO A 688 25.52 11.38 -34.10
N ASN A 689 24.30 11.92 -33.98
CA ASN A 689 23.48 12.41 -35.10
C ASN A 689 23.63 13.94 -35.28
#